data_AF-A0A8D0SJ59-F1
#
_entry.id   AF-A0A8D0SJ59-F1
#
_cell.length_a   1.000
_cell.length_b   1.000
_cell.length_c   1.000
_cell.angle_alpha   90.00
_cell.angle_beta   90.00
_cell.angle_gamma   90.00
#
_symmetry.space_group_name_H-M   'P 1'
#
loop_
_entity.id
_entity.type
_entity.pdbx_description
1 polymer ?
#
loop_
_entity_poly.entity_id
_entity_poly.type
_entity_poly.pdbx_seq_one_letter_code
_entity_poly.pdbx_strand_id
1 'polypeptide(L)'
;MATYKVKVATGTDLLSGTTDSISLTIVGTQGESHKQLLNHFGRDFATGAVDEYTVRCQQDLGELIIIRLYKERYSFFPKNSWYCNYVQICAPSGRIYHFPAYQWMDGYETLALREATGKTTADDTLPILLEHRKEELRAKQDFYRWRVFVPGLPNYVHIPSYRPPVRRNPNRPEWNGYIPGFPILINFKATKFLNSNLRFSFLKTASFFYRLGPTALAFKLRGLVDCTRSWKRLKDIKKIFPTNKSVVTEYVSEHWTEDSFFGYQYLNGVNPGLLRRCTRIPDKFPVTDDMVAPFLGEGTCLQAELEKGNIYLADYRILEGIPTVELNGRKQHHCAPLCLLHFGPEGNLMPIAIQLSQTPGPDCPIFLPSDSEWDWLLAKTWVRYAEFYSHEAISHLLETHLVAEAFGLAMLRQLPMCHPLYKLLVPHTRYTIQINSIGRAILLNEGGLSARSMSLGLAGFAEVMVRALSELTYDSLYLPNDFVQRGVQDLPGYYYRDDSLAVWDALERYVTEIITYYYPCDAAVEGDPELQSWVQEIFKECLLGRESSGFPTCLRTVPELIRYVTIVIYTCSASHAAVNTGQLEFTAWMPNFPSSMRNPPMQAKGLTTYETFMDTLPDVKTTCIVLLVLWTLSREPDDRVPRGAGGGGGTSEHRRELRERGCQGQEAERARLLKARGGEAGPAPSQLPDSVPAAAPGPLPRHPLRGGGAAEEHRDLPPAPVPDLAPHPPAQQVPPHPLLLPGPRADREQHLHLGRPLPPRPACFPIKSLR
;
A
#
# COMPACT_ATOMS: atom_id res chain seq x y z
N MET A 1 -17.71 -35.03 37.57
CA MET A 1 -17.07 -33.75 37.23
C MET A 1 -16.23 -33.95 35.98
N ALA A 2 -16.53 -33.23 34.92
CA ALA A 2 -15.73 -33.18 33.70
C ALA A 2 -14.61 -32.13 33.85
N THR A 3 -13.42 -32.44 33.34
CA THR A 3 -12.25 -31.56 33.42
C THR A 3 -11.78 -31.20 32.03
N TYR A 4 -11.70 -29.90 31.73
CA TYR A 4 -11.22 -29.35 30.47
C TYR A 4 -9.87 -28.68 30.69
N LYS A 5 -8.86 -29.05 29.90
CA LYS A 5 -7.55 -28.36 29.91
C LYS A 5 -7.58 -27.25 28.86
N VAL A 6 -7.32 -26.01 29.29
CA VAL A 6 -7.45 -24.81 28.45
C VAL A 6 -6.06 -24.21 28.27
N LYS A 7 -5.61 -24.04 27.03
CA LYS A 7 -4.42 -23.25 26.71
C LYS A 7 -4.84 -21.92 26.12
N VAL A 8 -4.30 -20.82 26.64
CA VAL A 8 -4.56 -19.46 26.13
C VAL A 8 -3.25 -18.88 25.62
N ALA A 9 -3.20 -18.52 24.35
CA ALA A 9 -2.04 -17.89 23.74
C ALA A 9 -2.23 -16.37 23.63
N THR A 10 -1.33 -15.62 24.24
CA THR A 10 -1.28 -14.16 24.14
C THR A 10 -0.39 -13.74 22.96
N GLY A 11 -0.74 -12.64 22.30
CA GLY A 11 0.00 -12.08 21.17
C GLY A 11 1.48 -11.87 21.45
N THR A 12 2.31 -11.89 20.41
CA THR A 12 3.76 -11.60 20.51
C THR A 12 4.07 -10.12 20.34
N ASP A 13 3.11 -9.33 19.87
CA ASP A 13 3.29 -7.88 19.67
C ASP A 13 3.59 -7.18 21.00
N LEU A 14 4.43 -6.15 20.97
CA LEU A 14 4.72 -5.36 22.17
C LEU A 14 3.41 -4.79 22.75
N LEU A 15 3.24 -4.93 24.07
CA LEU A 15 2.03 -4.53 24.83
C LEU A 15 0.78 -5.38 24.56
N SER A 16 0.93 -6.58 24.00
CA SER A 16 -0.17 -7.55 23.84
C SER A 16 -0.67 -8.15 25.16
N GLY A 17 0.17 -8.19 26.20
CA GLY A 17 -0.14 -8.83 27.47
C GLY A 17 -0.97 -7.97 28.41
N THR A 18 -1.65 -8.61 29.35
CA THR A 18 -2.56 -7.94 30.27
C THR A 18 -2.28 -8.29 31.74
N THR A 19 -2.82 -7.46 32.63
CA THR A 19 -2.90 -7.71 34.08
C THR A 19 -4.35 -7.72 34.55
N ASP A 20 -5.29 -7.61 33.62
CA ASP A 20 -6.72 -7.69 33.89
C ASP A 20 -7.15 -9.13 34.12
N SER A 21 -8.27 -9.31 34.81
CA SER A 21 -8.83 -10.63 35.08
C SER A 21 -9.47 -11.19 33.82
N ILE A 22 -9.02 -12.37 33.40
CA ILE A 22 -9.61 -13.11 32.29
C ILE A 22 -10.40 -14.28 32.85
N SER A 23 -11.68 -14.36 32.50
CA SER A 23 -12.51 -15.53 32.81
C SER A 23 -12.96 -16.21 31.52
N LEU A 24 -13.32 -17.48 31.64
CA LEU A 24 -13.81 -18.31 30.53
C LEU A 24 -15.14 -18.96 30.90
N THR A 25 -16.03 -19.00 29.93
CA THR A 25 -17.15 -19.94 29.90
C THR A 25 -17.04 -20.81 28.65
N ILE A 26 -17.28 -22.12 28.81
CA ILE A 26 -17.27 -23.10 27.72
C ILE A 26 -18.72 -23.49 27.45
N VAL A 27 -19.14 -23.42 26.18
CA VAL A 27 -20.47 -23.80 25.72
C VAL A 27 -20.35 -25.02 24.83
N GLY A 28 -21.03 -26.09 25.20
CA GLY A 28 -21.15 -27.31 24.40
C GLY A 28 -22.60 -27.67 24.11
N THR A 29 -22.79 -28.70 23.28
CA THR A 29 -24.12 -29.17 22.86
C THR A 29 -25.01 -29.67 24.00
N GLN A 30 -24.44 -30.03 25.16
CA GLN A 30 -25.15 -30.58 26.32
C GLN A 30 -25.19 -29.62 27.52
N GLY A 31 -24.63 -28.42 27.39
CA GLY A 31 -24.68 -27.42 28.46
C GLY A 31 -23.59 -26.36 28.38
N GLU A 32 -23.56 -25.51 29.38
CA GLU A 32 -22.61 -24.40 29.53
C GLU A 32 -21.92 -24.48 30.89
N SER A 33 -20.62 -24.20 30.94
CA SER A 33 -19.90 -24.09 32.21
C SER A 33 -20.31 -22.84 32.97
N HIS A 34 -20.13 -22.81 34.30
CA HIS A 34 -20.10 -21.53 35.00
C HIS A 34 -18.87 -20.73 34.56
N LYS A 35 -18.95 -19.40 34.67
CA LYS A 35 -17.82 -18.49 34.43
C LYS A 35 -16.71 -18.78 35.43
N GLN A 36 -15.53 -19.13 34.94
CA GLN A 36 -14.35 -19.48 35.76
C GLN A 36 -13.21 -18.51 35.48
N LEU A 37 -12.63 -17.96 36.55
CA LEU A 37 -11.43 -17.14 36.46
C LEU A 37 -10.26 -18.02 36.01
N LEU A 38 -9.55 -17.58 34.97
CA LEU A 38 -8.33 -18.22 34.52
C LEU A 38 -7.16 -17.59 35.27
N ASN A 39 -6.63 -18.28 36.27
CA ASN A 39 -5.50 -17.80 37.05
C ASN A 39 -4.55 -18.92 37.50
N HIS A 40 -3.27 -18.57 37.63
CA HIS A 40 -2.25 -19.35 38.33
C HIS A 40 -1.51 -18.48 39.34
N PHE A 41 -0.62 -19.12 40.10
CA PHE A 41 0.36 -18.41 40.90
C PHE A 41 1.46 -17.83 40.00
N GLY A 42 1.46 -16.52 39.78
CA GLY A 42 2.44 -15.84 38.93
C GLY A 42 1.79 -14.78 38.03
N ARG A 43 2.48 -14.41 36.95
CA ARG A 43 1.97 -13.47 35.95
C ARG A 43 1.37 -14.24 34.78
N ASP A 44 0.05 -14.31 34.72
CA ASP A 44 -0.71 -14.83 33.58
C ASP A 44 -0.75 -13.81 32.42
N PHE A 45 -0.98 -14.29 31.19
CA PHE A 45 -1.25 -13.48 29.99
C PHE A 45 -0.15 -12.46 29.66
N ALA A 46 1.11 -12.82 29.91
CA ALA A 46 2.25 -12.02 29.48
C ALA A 46 2.37 -12.01 27.95
N THR A 47 2.98 -10.97 27.38
CA THR A 47 3.26 -10.90 25.93
C THR A 47 4.03 -12.15 25.48
N GLY A 48 3.50 -12.85 24.48
CA GLY A 48 4.05 -14.09 23.92
C GLY A 48 3.82 -15.34 24.76
N ALA A 49 3.14 -15.26 25.90
CA ALA A 49 2.89 -16.41 26.77
C ALA A 49 1.83 -17.36 26.20
N VAL A 50 1.99 -18.64 26.54
CA VAL A 50 0.95 -19.68 26.38
C VAL A 50 0.72 -20.28 27.75
N ASP A 51 -0.42 -19.93 28.34
CA ASP A 51 -0.76 -20.31 29.72
C ASP A 51 -1.78 -21.45 29.74
N GLU A 52 -1.64 -22.41 30.66
CA GLU A 52 -2.46 -23.64 30.69
C GLU A 52 -3.31 -23.75 31.96
N TYR A 53 -4.63 -23.65 31.84
CA TYR A 53 -5.59 -23.68 32.95
C TYR A 53 -6.40 -24.98 32.99
N THR A 54 -7.03 -25.24 34.13
CA THR A 54 -7.99 -26.33 34.31
C THR A 54 -9.38 -25.77 34.63
N VAL A 55 -10.36 -26.08 33.78
CA VAL A 55 -11.77 -25.67 33.95
C VAL A 55 -12.59 -26.90 34.31
N ARG A 56 -13.31 -26.83 35.43
CA ARG A 56 -14.09 -27.96 35.95
C ARG A 56 -15.58 -27.72 35.76
N CYS A 57 -16.27 -28.74 35.26
CA CYS A 57 -17.71 -28.73 35.04
C CYS A 57 -18.39 -29.85 35.84
N GLN A 58 -19.65 -29.64 36.24
CA GLN A 58 -20.41 -30.67 36.96
C GLN A 58 -20.59 -31.93 36.09
N GLN A 59 -20.91 -31.73 34.82
CA GLN A 59 -21.08 -32.75 33.79
C GLN A 59 -20.25 -32.45 32.54
N ASP A 60 -20.14 -33.43 31.64
CA ASP A 60 -19.58 -33.21 30.30
C ASP A 60 -20.53 -32.32 29.48
N LEU A 61 -19.97 -31.36 28.77
CA LEU A 61 -20.67 -30.37 27.94
C LEU A 61 -20.93 -30.90 26.52
N GLY A 62 -20.42 -32.07 26.16
CA GLY A 62 -20.52 -32.64 24.81
C GLY A 62 -19.58 -31.95 23.82
N GLU A 63 -20.06 -31.77 22.58
CA GLU A 63 -19.28 -31.11 21.53
C GLU A 63 -19.17 -29.61 21.81
N LEU A 64 -17.95 -29.09 21.87
CA LEU A 64 -17.71 -27.67 22.18
C LEU A 64 -17.96 -26.81 20.95
N ILE A 65 -18.79 -25.77 21.11
CA ILE A 65 -19.26 -24.95 19.99
C ILE A 65 -18.85 -23.49 20.12
N ILE A 66 -18.91 -22.92 21.33
CA ILE A 66 -18.60 -21.52 21.61
C ILE A 66 -17.79 -21.45 22.90
N ILE A 67 -16.85 -20.52 22.97
CA ILE A 67 -16.29 -20.05 24.24
C ILE A 67 -16.59 -18.58 24.42
N ARG A 68 -16.72 -18.14 25.67
CA ARG A 68 -16.85 -16.73 26.04
C ARG A 68 -15.66 -16.34 26.91
N LEU A 69 -14.83 -15.44 26.38
CA LEU A 69 -13.74 -14.82 27.11
C LEU A 69 -14.24 -13.51 27.71
N TYR A 70 -14.08 -13.35 29.01
CA TYR A 70 -14.46 -12.14 29.73
C TYR A 70 -13.20 -11.44 30.19
N LYS A 71 -13.04 -10.19 29.80
CA LYS A 71 -11.97 -9.33 30.31
C LYS A 71 -12.57 -8.31 31.26
N GLU A 72 -12.10 -8.33 32.50
CA GLU A 72 -12.57 -7.49 33.58
C GLU A 72 -11.41 -6.77 34.25
N ARG A 73 -11.59 -5.49 34.56
CA ARG A 73 -10.50 -4.68 35.12
C ARG A 73 -10.08 -5.22 36.48
N TYR A 74 -8.79 -5.46 36.64
CA TYR A 74 -8.25 -5.78 37.95
C TYR A 74 -8.04 -4.49 38.76
N SER A 75 -9.00 -4.18 39.64
CA SER A 75 -8.87 -3.11 40.66
C SER A 75 -8.49 -1.71 40.09
N PHE A 76 -7.66 -0.94 40.79
CA PHE A 76 -7.25 0.44 40.46
C PHE A 76 -6.16 0.57 39.38
N PHE A 77 -5.69 -0.53 38.78
CA PHE A 77 -4.65 -0.48 37.73
C PHE A 77 -5.11 0.27 36.47
N PRO A 78 -4.19 0.90 35.71
CA PRO A 78 -4.53 1.58 34.47
C PRO A 78 -5.23 0.65 33.47
N LYS A 79 -6.06 1.20 32.58
CA LYS A 79 -6.64 0.43 31.48
C LYS A 79 -5.52 -0.24 30.69
N ASN A 80 -5.54 -1.56 30.58
CA ASN A 80 -4.64 -2.31 29.73
C ASN A 80 -5.44 -3.17 28.74
N SER A 81 -5.05 -3.13 27.47
CA SER A 81 -5.63 -3.96 26.42
C SER A 81 -5.04 -5.37 26.48
N TRP A 82 -5.66 -6.34 25.83
CA TRP A 82 -5.12 -7.69 25.73
C TRP A 82 -5.28 -8.21 24.31
N TYR A 83 -4.22 -8.69 23.67
CA TYR A 83 -4.32 -9.37 22.38
C TYR A 83 -4.31 -10.88 22.58
N CYS A 84 -5.44 -11.53 22.32
CA CYS A 84 -5.54 -12.98 22.34
C CYS A 84 -5.26 -13.53 20.94
N ASN A 85 -4.32 -14.46 20.81
CA ASN A 85 -4.09 -15.18 19.56
C ASN A 85 -5.16 -16.27 19.38
N TYR A 86 -5.23 -17.20 20.33
CA TYR A 86 -6.17 -18.33 20.30
C TYR A 86 -6.37 -18.92 21.69
N VAL A 87 -7.45 -19.71 21.82
CA VAL A 87 -7.69 -20.62 22.93
C VAL A 87 -7.78 -22.04 22.39
N GLN A 88 -7.14 -22.99 23.06
CA GLN A 88 -7.22 -24.42 22.74
C GLN A 88 -7.78 -25.16 23.94
N ILE A 89 -8.76 -26.03 23.73
CA ILE A 89 -9.40 -26.79 24.81
C ILE A 89 -9.29 -28.28 24.53
N CYS A 90 -8.66 -29.01 25.44
CA CYS A 90 -8.70 -30.48 25.48
C CYS A 90 -9.89 -30.91 26.33
N ALA A 91 -10.87 -31.54 25.71
CA ALA A 91 -12.04 -32.12 26.37
C ALA A 91 -11.68 -33.38 27.17
N PRO A 92 -12.56 -33.85 28.09
CA PRO A 92 -12.37 -35.11 28.81
C PRO A 92 -12.18 -36.32 27.90
N SER A 93 -12.77 -36.30 26.71
CA SER A 93 -12.62 -37.33 25.67
C SER A 93 -11.22 -37.38 25.03
N GLY A 94 -10.35 -36.42 25.33
CA GLY A 94 -9.05 -36.25 24.67
C GLY A 94 -9.11 -35.46 23.36
N ARG A 95 -10.30 -35.10 22.86
CA ARG A 95 -10.45 -34.27 21.68
C ARG A 95 -10.00 -32.83 21.95
N ILE A 96 -9.27 -32.26 21.00
CA ILE A 96 -8.76 -30.90 21.04
C ILE A 96 -9.62 -30.01 20.15
N TYR A 97 -10.06 -28.88 20.70
CA TYR A 97 -10.82 -27.84 20.01
C TYR A 97 -9.98 -26.57 19.93
N HIS A 98 -10.05 -25.87 18.80
CA HIS A 98 -9.32 -24.62 18.56
C HIS A 98 -10.29 -23.46 18.40
N PHE A 99 -10.02 -22.36 19.09
CA PHE A 99 -10.83 -21.14 19.06
C PHE A 99 -9.93 -19.96 18.68
N PRO A 100 -9.80 -19.63 17.39
CA PRO A 100 -8.98 -18.52 16.94
C PRO A 100 -9.62 -17.19 17.36
N ALA A 101 -8.82 -16.30 17.95
CA ALA A 101 -9.27 -14.99 18.42
C ALA A 101 -8.69 -13.85 17.59
N TYR A 102 -7.35 -13.79 17.50
CA TYR A 102 -6.54 -12.81 16.78
C TYR A 102 -7.00 -11.35 16.92
N GLN A 103 -7.44 -10.96 18.11
CA GLN A 103 -8.01 -9.64 18.36
C GLN A 103 -7.65 -9.09 19.73
N TRP A 104 -7.58 -7.76 19.77
CA TRP A 104 -7.50 -6.95 20.97
C TRP A 104 -8.85 -6.91 21.66
N MET A 105 -8.81 -7.14 22.97
CA MET A 105 -9.90 -6.90 23.90
C MET A 105 -9.58 -5.65 24.74
N ASP A 106 -10.48 -4.68 24.73
CA ASP A 106 -10.30 -3.36 25.36
C ASP A 106 -11.28 -3.15 26.52
N GLY A 107 -10.76 -2.72 27.68
CA GLY A 107 -11.61 -2.40 28.82
C GLY A 107 -12.39 -3.62 29.32
N TYR A 108 -13.70 -3.43 29.56
CA TYR A 108 -14.63 -4.50 29.90
C TYR A 108 -15.26 -5.03 28.62
N GLU A 109 -14.95 -6.27 28.28
CA GLU A 109 -15.38 -6.88 27.02
C GLU A 109 -15.64 -8.37 27.20
N THR A 110 -16.68 -8.86 26.53
CA THR A 110 -16.97 -10.28 26.40
C THR A 110 -16.81 -10.67 24.94
N LEU A 111 -15.88 -11.55 24.65
CA LEU A 111 -15.60 -12.05 23.31
C LEU A 111 -16.11 -13.49 23.19
N ALA A 112 -17.12 -13.69 22.36
CA ALA A 112 -17.63 -15.01 22.03
C ALA A 112 -16.94 -15.54 20.77
N LEU A 113 -16.22 -16.66 20.90
CA LEU A 113 -15.46 -17.28 19.82
C LEU A 113 -16.05 -18.64 19.47
N ARG A 114 -16.11 -18.92 18.18
CA ARG A 114 -16.47 -20.23 17.66
C ARG A 114 -15.24 -21.11 17.44
N GLU A 115 -15.50 -22.41 17.35
CA GLU A 115 -14.52 -23.39 16.89
C GLU A 115 -13.94 -22.98 15.52
N ALA A 116 -12.68 -23.34 15.26
CA ALA A 116 -11.87 -22.84 14.16
C ALA A 116 -12.44 -23.09 12.76
N THR A 117 -13.23 -24.15 12.58
CA THR A 117 -13.75 -24.59 11.29
C THR A 117 -14.57 -23.48 10.61
N GLY A 118 -14.30 -23.23 9.32
CA GLY A 118 -15.10 -22.30 8.51
C GLY A 118 -16.54 -22.79 8.36
N LYS A 119 -17.52 -21.90 8.57
CA LYS A 119 -18.95 -22.24 8.52
C LYS A 119 -19.75 -21.17 7.80
N THR A 120 -20.46 -21.56 6.75
CA THR A 120 -21.52 -20.76 6.12
C THR A 120 -22.77 -20.76 7.00
N THR A 121 -23.77 -19.94 6.67
CA THR A 121 -25.03 -19.94 7.41
C THR A 121 -25.76 -21.29 7.31
N ALA A 122 -25.63 -21.98 6.18
CA ALA A 122 -26.25 -23.29 5.96
C ALA A 122 -25.68 -24.40 6.85
N ASP A 123 -24.45 -24.24 7.34
CA ASP A 123 -23.80 -25.21 8.23
C ASP A 123 -24.27 -25.13 9.69
N ASP A 124 -24.89 -24.02 10.10
CA ASP A 124 -25.31 -23.78 11.47
C ASP A 124 -26.67 -24.42 11.76
N THR A 125 -26.67 -25.63 12.31
CA THR A 125 -27.90 -26.37 12.65
C THR A 125 -28.45 -26.06 14.05
N LEU A 126 -27.61 -25.51 14.95
CA LEU A 126 -28.00 -25.21 16.33
C LEU A 126 -28.48 -23.75 16.46
N PRO A 127 -29.63 -23.48 17.12
CA PRO A 127 -30.16 -22.13 17.28
C PRO A 127 -29.17 -21.14 17.92
N ILE A 128 -28.37 -21.60 18.88
CA ILE A 128 -27.35 -20.77 19.55
C ILE A 128 -26.24 -20.29 18.60
N LEU A 129 -25.90 -21.09 17.59
CA LEU A 129 -24.94 -20.67 16.57
C LEU A 129 -25.58 -19.57 15.71
N LEU A 130 -26.76 -19.82 15.16
CA LEU A 130 -27.48 -18.83 14.34
C LEU A 130 -27.67 -17.50 15.08
N GLU A 131 -27.98 -17.52 16.37
CA GLU A 131 -28.10 -16.30 17.17
C GLU A 131 -26.74 -15.60 17.35
N HIS A 132 -25.69 -16.33 17.73
CA HIS A 132 -24.34 -15.77 17.86
C HIS A 132 -23.88 -15.08 16.56
N ARG A 133 -24.16 -15.68 15.40
CA ARG A 133 -23.83 -15.12 14.09
C ARG A 133 -24.54 -13.78 13.85
N LYS A 134 -25.84 -13.73 14.11
CA LYS A 134 -26.66 -12.52 13.96
C LYS A 134 -26.25 -11.41 14.91
N GLU A 135 -25.98 -11.74 16.16
CA GLU A 135 -25.51 -10.79 17.16
C GLU A 135 -24.12 -10.23 16.80
N GLU A 136 -23.20 -11.08 16.33
CA GLU A 136 -21.87 -10.67 15.88
C GLU A 136 -21.97 -9.68 14.71
N LEU A 137 -22.75 -10.00 13.69
CA LEU A 137 -22.97 -9.14 12.53
C LEU A 137 -23.64 -7.82 12.92
N ARG A 138 -24.67 -7.85 13.77
CA ARG A 138 -25.33 -6.63 14.27
C ARG A 138 -24.32 -5.73 15.01
N ALA A 139 -23.53 -6.30 15.92
CA ALA A 139 -22.51 -5.55 16.65
C ALA A 139 -21.46 -4.95 15.71
N LYS A 140 -20.99 -5.71 14.71
CA LYS A 140 -20.09 -5.23 13.66
C LYS A 140 -20.69 -4.09 12.85
N GLN A 141 -21.95 -4.18 12.44
CA GLN A 141 -22.62 -3.17 11.63
C GLN A 141 -22.90 -1.87 12.40
N ASP A 142 -23.20 -1.97 13.70
CA ASP A 142 -23.36 -0.82 14.59
C ASP A 142 -22.02 -0.10 14.85
N PHE A 143 -20.97 -0.90 14.98
CA PHE A 143 -19.63 -0.43 15.30
C PHE A 143 -18.90 0.17 14.08
N TYR A 144 -18.81 -0.60 13.00
CA TYR A 144 -18.19 -0.20 11.73
C TYR A 144 -19.23 0.45 10.84
N ARG A 145 -19.22 1.77 10.73
CA ARG A 145 -20.17 2.51 9.89
C ARG A 145 -19.48 3.15 8.69
N TRP A 146 -20.23 3.34 7.61
CA TRP A 146 -19.76 4.10 6.44
C TRP A 146 -19.94 5.60 6.66
N ARG A 147 -19.07 6.37 6.00
CA ARG A 147 -19.16 7.83 5.89
C ARG A 147 -18.74 8.24 4.49
N VAL A 148 -19.39 9.28 3.97
CA VAL A 148 -19.00 9.94 2.73
C VAL A 148 -17.69 10.71 2.95
N PHE A 149 -16.68 10.43 2.12
CA PHE A 149 -15.40 11.15 2.14
C PHE A 149 -15.50 12.43 1.30
N VAL A 150 -15.43 12.27 -0.02
CA VAL A 150 -15.65 13.28 -1.05
C VAL A 150 -16.73 12.71 -1.97
N PRO A 151 -17.76 13.48 -2.35
CA PRO A 151 -18.75 13.01 -3.32
C PRO A 151 -18.07 12.49 -4.59
N GLY A 152 -18.44 11.28 -5.03
CA GLY A 152 -17.83 10.62 -6.19
C GLY A 152 -16.61 9.75 -5.89
N LEU A 153 -16.18 9.62 -4.63
CA LEU A 153 -15.16 8.64 -4.19
C LEU A 153 -15.79 7.51 -3.36
N PRO A 154 -15.11 6.35 -3.20
CA PRO A 154 -15.57 5.30 -2.31
C PRO A 154 -15.82 5.84 -0.90
N ASN A 155 -16.92 5.38 -0.27
CA ASN A 155 -17.18 5.69 1.12
C ASN A 155 -16.11 5.03 2.01
N TYR A 156 -15.95 5.52 3.24
CA TYR A 156 -14.89 5.07 4.14
C TYR A 156 -15.38 4.87 5.57
N VAL A 157 -14.50 4.38 6.45
CA VAL A 157 -14.85 4.14 7.85
C VAL A 157 -15.24 5.43 8.59
N HIS A 158 -16.38 5.40 9.25
CA HIS A 158 -16.79 6.42 10.20
C HIS A 158 -16.06 6.23 11.53
N ILE A 159 -15.39 7.29 12.02
CA ILE A 159 -14.70 7.31 13.31
C ILE A 159 -15.52 8.20 14.28
N PRO A 160 -16.37 7.64 15.17
CA PRO A 160 -17.42 8.38 15.89
C PRO A 160 -16.91 9.48 16.82
N SER A 161 -15.71 9.33 17.38
CA SER A 161 -15.15 10.28 18.35
C SER A 161 -14.30 11.38 17.72
N TYR A 162 -14.09 11.35 16.40
CA TYR A 162 -13.39 12.43 15.71
C TYR A 162 -14.40 13.49 15.24
N ARG A 163 -14.57 14.54 16.05
CA ARG A 163 -15.11 15.81 15.57
C ARG A 163 -13.95 16.68 15.12
N PRO A 164 -13.86 17.08 13.83
CA PRO A 164 -13.00 18.19 13.45
C PRO A 164 -13.39 19.38 14.33
N PRO A 165 -12.44 20.13 14.93
CA PRO A 165 -12.80 21.28 15.75
C PRO A 165 -13.64 22.27 14.94
N VAL A 166 -14.83 22.61 15.42
CA VAL A 166 -15.64 23.72 14.88
C VAL A 166 -14.92 25.02 15.23
N ARG A 167 -14.61 25.86 14.23
CA ARG A 167 -13.99 27.17 14.43
C ARG A 167 -14.86 28.03 15.36
N ARG A 168 -14.47 28.13 16.64
CA ARG A 168 -15.12 29.02 17.61
C ARG A 168 -14.69 30.49 17.47
N ASN A 169 -13.59 30.78 16.77
CA ASN A 169 -13.13 32.14 16.49
C ASN A 169 -12.24 32.14 15.22
N PRO A 170 -12.60 32.86 14.13
CA PRO A 170 -11.80 32.89 12.90
C PRO A 170 -10.40 33.50 13.07
N ASN A 171 -10.16 34.28 14.13
CA ASN A 171 -8.94 35.07 14.31
C ASN A 171 -7.98 34.52 15.38
N ARG A 172 -8.26 33.36 15.99
CA ARG A 172 -7.39 32.75 17.01
C ARG A 172 -6.57 31.62 16.38
N PRO A 173 -5.22 31.64 16.47
CA PRO A 173 -4.43 30.51 15.98
C PRO A 173 -4.73 29.26 16.80
N GLU A 174 -5.13 28.20 16.11
CA GLU A 174 -5.40 26.88 16.69
C GLU A 174 -4.11 26.25 17.25
N TRP A 175 -4.19 25.69 18.45
CA TRP A 175 -3.24 24.67 18.91
C TRP A 175 -3.79 23.28 18.58
N ASN A 176 -3.64 22.87 17.32
CA ASN A 176 -4.16 21.62 16.76
C ASN A 176 -3.23 20.40 16.89
N GLY A 177 -2.22 20.45 17.76
CA GLY A 177 -1.09 19.51 17.67
C GLY A 177 -0.12 19.87 16.55
N TYR A 178 -0.19 21.11 16.06
CA TYR A 178 0.80 21.74 15.21
C TYR A 178 2.06 22.00 16.04
N ILE A 179 3.22 21.57 15.53
CA ILE A 179 4.51 22.08 15.99
C ILE A 179 4.85 23.25 15.06
N PRO A 180 4.84 24.51 15.55
CA PRO A 180 5.20 25.67 14.75
C PRO A 180 6.55 25.48 14.05
N GLY A 181 6.54 25.57 12.72
CA GLY A 181 7.73 25.38 11.88
C GLY A 181 7.99 23.95 11.42
N PHE A 182 7.18 22.95 11.79
CA PHE A 182 7.35 21.58 11.30
C PHE A 182 6.78 21.42 9.88
N PRO A 183 7.44 20.69 8.96
CA PRO A 183 7.03 20.65 7.56
C PRO A 183 5.73 19.90 7.30
N ILE A 184 5.26 19.07 8.23
CA ILE A 184 4.05 18.24 8.08
C ILE A 184 3.04 18.62 9.17
N LEU A 185 1.81 18.95 8.77
CA LEU A 185 0.68 19.08 9.70
C LEU A 185 0.15 17.68 10.03
N ILE A 186 0.44 17.16 11.22
CA ILE A 186 0.03 15.81 11.63
C ILE A 186 -1.14 15.89 12.60
N ASN A 187 -2.37 15.64 12.13
CA ASN A 187 -3.52 15.47 13.01
C ASN A 187 -3.75 13.99 13.36
N PHE A 188 -2.86 13.41 14.17
CA PHE A 188 -2.95 11.99 14.54
C PHE A 188 -4.09 11.68 15.53
N LYS A 189 -4.74 12.69 16.11
CA LYS A 189 -5.76 12.47 17.16
C LYS A 189 -6.90 11.59 16.65
N ALA A 190 -7.32 11.76 15.39
CA ALA A 190 -8.35 10.93 14.76
C ALA A 190 -8.01 9.43 14.79
N THR A 191 -6.75 9.09 14.49
CA THR A 191 -6.29 7.70 14.39
C THR A 191 -6.19 6.98 15.74
N LYS A 192 -6.15 7.74 16.85
CA LYS A 192 -6.20 7.17 18.21
C LYS A 192 -7.59 6.65 18.61
N PHE A 193 -8.63 7.10 17.92
CA PHE A 193 -10.01 6.68 18.16
C PHE A 193 -10.46 5.49 17.31
N LEU A 194 -9.57 4.97 16.45
CA LEU A 194 -9.82 3.70 15.75
C LEU A 194 -9.78 2.55 16.75
N ASN A 195 -10.62 1.55 16.49
CA ASN A 195 -10.63 0.29 17.23
C ASN A 195 -9.23 -0.35 17.19
N SER A 196 -8.79 -0.90 18.32
CA SER A 196 -7.48 -1.58 18.45
C SER A 196 -7.23 -2.64 17.38
N ASN A 197 -8.27 -3.35 16.95
CA ASN A 197 -8.22 -4.36 15.91
C ASN A 197 -7.94 -3.82 14.50
N LEU A 198 -8.15 -2.52 14.28
CA LEU A 198 -7.83 -1.85 13.02
C LEU A 198 -6.50 -1.11 13.07
N ARG A 199 -6.03 -0.75 14.27
CA ARG A 199 -4.83 0.06 14.47
C ARG A 199 -3.57 -0.72 14.11
N PHE A 200 -2.54 0.02 13.70
CA PHE A 200 -1.18 -0.52 13.64
C PHE A 200 -0.79 -1.06 15.02
N SER A 201 0.06 -2.09 15.03
CA SER A 201 0.78 -2.45 16.25
C SER A 201 1.60 -1.27 16.76
N PHE A 202 2.05 -1.37 18.01
CA PHE A 202 2.93 -0.35 18.58
C PHE A 202 4.23 -0.21 17.76
N LEU A 203 4.90 -1.32 17.43
CA LEU A 203 6.15 -1.32 16.68
C LEU A 203 5.98 -0.73 15.28
N LYS A 204 4.90 -1.10 14.56
CA LYS A 204 4.58 -0.51 13.26
C LYS A 204 4.32 1.00 13.36
N THR A 205 3.58 1.44 14.38
CA THR A 205 3.34 2.85 14.66
C THR A 205 4.65 3.59 14.95
N ALA A 206 5.47 3.05 15.85
CA ALA A 206 6.75 3.62 16.22
C ALA A 206 7.71 3.70 15.02
N SER A 207 7.88 2.63 14.25
CA SER A 207 8.72 2.60 13.04
C SER A 207 8.24 3.61 12.00
N PHE A 208 6.93 3.69 11.73
CA PHE A 208 6.37 4.68 10.80
C PHE A 208 6.71 6.13 11.20
N PHE A 209 6.43 6.51 12.46
CA PHE A 209 6.68 7.88 12.92
C PHE A 209 8.16 8.18 13.21
N TYR A 210 8.94 7.18 13.62
CA TYR A 210 10.39 7.29 13.79
C TYR A 210 11.12 7.44 12.46
N ARG A 211 10.54 6.97 11.35
CA ARG A 211 11.07 7.28 10.02
C ARG A 211 10.72 8.71 9.62
N LEU A 212 9.44 9.08 9.73
CA LEU A 212 8.95 10.38 9.29
C LEU A 212 9.57 11.56 10.07
N GLY A 213 9.57 11.49 11.41
CA GLY A 213 9.91 12.60 12.29
C GLY A 213 11.37 13.09 12.16
N PRO A 214 12.37 12.24 12.39
CA PRO A 214 13.79 12.57 12.22
C PRO A 214 14.15 13.03 10.82
N THR A 215 13.61 12.40 9.77
CA THR A 215 13.86 12.81 8.38
C THR A 215 13.26 14.19 8.09
N ALA A 216 12.02 14.43 8.53
CA ALA A 216 11.38 15.74 8.46
C ALA A 216 12.18 16.82 9.21
N LEU A 217 12.67 16.50 10.41
CA LEU A 217 13.51 17.40 11.21
C LEU A 217 14.85 17.67 10.53
N ALA A 218 15.51 16.66 9.97
CA ALA A 218 16.77 16.84 9.23
C ALA A 218 16.57 17.76 8.02
N PHE A 219 15.47 17.60 7.29
CA PHE A 219 15.12 18.49 6.17
C PHE A 219 14.89 19.92 6.64
N LYS A 220 14.21 20.09 7.78
CA LYS A 220 13.97 21.39 8.41
C LYS A 220 15.27 22.07 8.84
N LEU A 221 16.16 21.36 9.54
CA LEU A 221 17.45 21.88 10.00
C LEU A 221 18.37 22.26 8.84
N ARG A 222 18.27 21.55 7.71
CA ARG A 222 18.98 21.88 6.45
C ARG A 222 18.32 23.02 5.66
N GLY A 223 17.20 23.57 6.15
CA GLY A 223 16.43 24.64 5.49
C GLY A 223 15.72 24.22 4.20
N LEU A 224 15.69 22.92 3.88
CA LEU A 224 15.16 22.41 2.60
C LEU A 224 13.66 22.66 2.46
N VAL A 225 12.89 22.42 3.52
CA VAL A 225 11.43 22.59 3.56
C VAL A 225 10.98 24.04 3.80
N ASP A 226 11.92 24.98 3.93
CA ASP A 226 11.67 26.42 4.00
C ASP A 226 12.15 27.16 2.74
N CYS A 227 12.92 26.49 1.88
CA CYS A 227 13.53 27.10 0.71
C CYS A 227 12.54 27.14 -0.47
N THR A 228 11.93 28.29 -0.72
CA THR A 228 11.01 28.51 -1.86
C THR A 228 11.72 28.88 -3.16
N ARG A 229 13.06 28.78 -3.20
CA ARG A 229 13.87 29.13 -4.37
C ARG A 229 13.99 27.94 -5.33
N SER A 230 14.24 28.23 -6.61
CA SER A 230 14.60 27.21 -7.61
C SER A 230 15.86 26.45 -7.19
N TRP A 231 15.96 25.20 -7.63
CA TRP A 231 17.22 24.48 -7.61
C TRP A 231 18.26 25.22 -8.44
N LYS A 232 19.49 25.38 -7.93
CA LYS A 232 20.58 25.99 -8.69
C LYS A 232 21.17 25.04 -9.74
N ARG A 233 21.21 23.74 -9.42
CA ARG A 233 21.75 22.67 -10.27
C ARG A 233 20.99 21.37 -10.00
N LEU A 234 20.66 20.61 -11.03
CA LEU A 234 19.97 19.31 -10.89
C LEU A 234 20.71 18.35 -9.95
N LYS A 235 22.05 18.28 -10.05
CA LYS A 235 22.88 17.39 -9.22
C LYS A 235 22.76 17.64 -7.71
N ASP A 236 22.26 18.81 -7.29
CA ASP A 236 22.04 19.09 -5.87
C ASP A 236 20.83 18.32 -5.31
N ILE A 237 19.91 17.84 -6.17
CA ILE A 237 18.79 16.97 -5.78
C ILE A 237 19.30 15.62 -5.24
N LYS A 238 20.37 15.05 -5.82
CA LYS A 238 21.02 13.81 -5.33
C LYS A 238 21.50 13.89 -3.88
N LYS A 239 21.66 15.11 -3.34
CA LYS A 239 22.14 15.34 -1.97
C LYS A 239 21.03 15.33 -0.93
N ILE A 240 19.76 15.19 -1.33
CA ILE A 240 18.64 15.16 -0.39
C ILE A 240 18.75 13.93 0.53
N PHE A 241 19.00 12.74 -0.05
CA PHE A 241 19.17 11.48 0.66
C PHE A 241 20.56 10.86 0.44
N PRO A 242 21.63 11.42 1.05
CA PRO A 242 23.00 10.96 0.77
C PRO A 242 23.26 9.50 1.17
N THR A 243 22.51 8.97 2.14
CA THR A 243 22.68 7.62 2.71
C THR A 243 21.71 6.58 2.13
N ASN A 244 20.75 6.97 1.29
CA ASN A 244 19.67 6.07 0.82
C ASN A 244 19.68 5.90 -0.70
N LYS A 245 20.86 5.84 -1.30
CA LYS A 245 21.04 5.59 -2.73
C LYS A 245 20.90 4.10 -3.00
N SER A 246 19.95 3.71 -3.84
CA SER A 246 19.88 2.38 -4.44
C SER A 246 20.49 2.38 -5.84
N VAL A 247 20.79 1.19 -6.37
CA VAL A 247 21.24 1.02 -7.76
C VAL A 247 20.24 1.66 -8.73
N VAL A 248 18.95 1.47 -8.48
CA VAL A 248 17.87 2.02 -9.29
C VAL A 248 17.83 3.54 -9.22
N THR A 249 17.94 4.14 -8.03
CA THR A 249 17.93 5.61 -7.91
C THR A 249 19.09 6.28 -8.65
N GLU A 250 20.27 5.66 -8.67
CA GLU A 250 21.40 6.20 -9.44
C GLU A 250 21.18 5.99 -10.93
N TYR A 251 20.74 4.80 -11.35
CA TYR A 251 20.41 4.51 -12.74
C TYR A 251 19.39 5.51 -13.30
N VAL A 252 18.26 5.71 -12.61
CA VAL A 252 17.24 6.70 -13.01
C VAL A 252 17.87 8.07 -13.20
N SER A 253 18.69 8.53 -12.25
CA SER A 253 19.31 9.85 -12.35
C SER A 253 20.37 9.99 -13.44
N GLU A 254 20.95 8.89 -13.89
CA GLU A 254 21.94 8.83 -14.99
C GLU A 254 21.23 8.73 -16.36
N HIS A 255 20.10 8.02 -16.44
CA HIS A 255 19.43 7.65 -17.69
C HIS A 255 18.07 8.34 -17.93
N TRP A 256 17.57 9.20 -17.03
CA TRP A 256 16.25 9.85 -17.17
C TRP A 256 16.05 10.68 -18.46
N THR A 257 17.13 11.13 -19.10
CA THR A 257 17.08 11.87 -20.36
C THR A 257 16.94 10.97 -21.59
N GLU A 258 17.19 9.66 -21.46
CA GLU A 258 17.17 8.70 -22.56
C GLU A 258 15.73 8.31 -22.95
N ASP A 259 15.45 8.25 -24.25
CA ASP A 259 14.14 7.88 -24.78
C ASP A 259 13.78 6.42 -24.50
N SER A 260 14.77 5.53 -24.56
CA SER A 260 14.61 4.11 -24.22
C SER A 260 14.21 3.92 -22.76
N PHE A 261 14.86 4.64 -21.83
CA PHE A 261 14.50 4.58 -20.42
C PHE A 261 13.17 5.28 -20.12
N PHE A 262 12.82 6.34 -20.84
CA PHE A 262 11.50 6.96 -20.76
C PHE A 262 10.39 5.95 -21.13
N GLY A 263 10.53 5.26 -22.27
CA GLY A 263 9.56 4.25 -22.70
C GLY A 263 9.56 3.00 -21.82
N TYR A 264 10.73 2.57 -21.34
CA TYR A 264 10.88 1.45 -20.40
C TYR A 264 9.98 1.59 -19.16
N GLN A 265 9.87 2.81 -18.64
CA GLN A 265 9.08 3.08 -17.43
C GLN A 265 7.56 2.87 -17.60
N TYR A 266 7.05 2.88 -18.83
CA TYR A 266 5.65 2.49 -19.09
C TYR A 266 5.39 1.00 -18.91
N LEU A 267 6.44 0.18 -19.00
CA LEU A 267 6.34 -1.27 -18.86
C LEU A 267 6.77 -1.71 -17.46
N ASN A 268 7.83 -1.11 -16.92
CA ASN A 268 8.52 -1.62 -15.74
C ASN A 268 8.80 -0.55 -14.68
N GLY A 269 8.25 0.66 -14.85
CA GLY A 269 8.30 1.73 -13.86
C GLY A 269 7.23 1.57 -12.78
N VAL A 270 6.94 2.68 -12.09
CA VAL A 270 5.99 2.70 -10.97
C VAL A 270 4.52 2.72 -11.39
N ASN A 271 4.22 3.01 -12.67
CA ASN A 271 2.86 3.10 -13.20
C ASN A 271 2.68 2.32 -14.50
N PRO A 272 2.85 0.98 -14.47
CA PRO A 272 2.86 0.19 -15.69
C PRO A 272 1.47 -0.08 -16.29
N GLY A 273 0.37 0.43 -15.71
CA GLY A 273 -1.00 0.09 -16.12
C GLY A 273 -1.62 0.98 -17.21
N LEU A 274 -0.99 2.11 -17.56
CA LEU A 274 -1.62 3.13 -18.43
C LEU A 274 -1.55 2.78 -19.92
N LEU A 275 -0.42 2.24 -20.38
CA LEU A 275 -0.09 2.12 -21.80
C LEU A 275 -1.10 1.24 -22.56
N ARG A 276 -1.52 1.69 -23.75
CA ARG A 276 -2.43 0.96 -24.64
C ARG A 276 -1.89 0.90 -26.06
N ARG A 277 -2.14 -0.19 -26.77
CA ARG A 277 -1.88 -0.29 -28.22
C ARG A 277 -2.81 0.65 -28.97
N CYS A 278 -2.23 1.44 -29.86
CA CYS A 278 -2.93 2.39 -30.70
C CYS A 278 -3.30 1.71 -32.02
N THR A 279 -4.58 1.59 -32.32
CA THR A 279 -5.06 1.04 -33.61
C THR A 279 -5.35 2.14 -34.63
N ARG A 280 -5.55 3.37 -34.16
CA ARG A 280 -5.75 4.57 -34.98
C ARG A 280 -5.31 5.79 -34.18
N ILE A 281 -4.60 6.71 -34.82
CA ILE A 281 -4.24 8.00 -34.23
C ILE A 281 -5.52 8.80 -33.92
N PRO A 282 -5.73 9.26 -32.68
CA PRO A 282 -6.90 10.07 -32.33
C PRO A 282 -6.92 11.40 -33.11
N ASP A 283 -8.09 11.84 -33.56
CA ASP A 283 -8.23 13.09 -34.33
C ASP A 283 -7.75 14.33 -33.54
N LYS A 284 -7.79 14.26 -32.20
CA LYS A 284 -7.27 15.27 -31.27
C LYS A 284 -5.73 15.32 -31.20
N PHE A 285 -5.05 14.38 -31.84
CA PHE A 285 -3.58 14.28 -31.85
C PHE A 285 -3.10 14.09 -33.29
N PRO A 286 -3.06 15.17 -34.10
CA PRO A 286 -2.85 15.11 -35.55
C PRO A 286 -1.39 14.83 -35.93
N VAL A 287 -0.83 13.72 -35.44
CA VAL A 287 0.47 13.18 -35.85
C VAL A 287 0.35 12.68 -37.29
N THR A 288 1.29 13.10 -38.13
CA THR A 288 1.36 12.69 -39.54
C THR A 288 2.51 11.72 -39.76
N ASP A 289 2.48 10.99 -40.88
CA ASP A 289 3.56 10.08 -41.27
C ASP A 289 4.91 10.81 -41.37
N ASP A 290 4.94 11.95 -42.06
CA ASP A 290 6.14 12.78 -42.24
C ASP A 290 6.80 13.19 -40.91
N MET A 291 5.99 13.41 -39.86
CA MET A 291 6.50 13.80 -38.55
C MET A 291 7.26 12.68 -37.85
N VAL A 292 6.86 11.43 -38.05
CA VAL A 292 7.40 10.29 -37.31
C VAL A 292 8.22 9.32 -38.14
N ALA A 293 8.19 9.44 -39.47
CA ALA A 293 8.95 8.60 -40.39
C ALA A 293 10.43 8.40 -39.98
N PRO A 294 11.17 9.43 -39.49
CA PRO A 294 12.55 9.24 -39.03
C PRO A 294 12.73 8.28 -37.84
N PHE A 295 11.66 7.95 -37.11
CA PHE A 295 11.70 7.17 -35.86
C PHE A 295 11.04 5.78 -35.99
N LEU A 296 10.50 5.43 -37.16
CA LEU A 296 9.83 4.15 -37.39
C LEU A 296 10.76 3.07 -37.97
N GLY A 297 11.91 3.46 -38.51
CA GLY A 297 12.83 2.57 -39.22
C GLY A 297 12.62 2.56 -40.74
N GLU A 298 13.55 1.97 -41.47
CA GLU A 298 13.51 1.96 -42.95
C GLU A 298 12.42 1.03 -43.49
N GLY A 299 11.79 1.44 -44.59
CA GLY A 299 10.84 0.60 -45.33
C GLY A 299 9.45 0.45 -44.69
N THR A 300 9.08 1.33 -43.76
CA THR A 300 7.76 1.35 -43.13
C THR A 300 7.17 2.76 -43.11
N CYS A 301 5.92 2.87 -42.64
CA CYS A 301 5.21 4.13 -42.42
C CYS A 301 4.30 3.98 -41.19
N LEU A 302 3.77 5.09 -40.68
CA LEU A 302 2.93 5.12 -39.48
C LEU A 302 1.71 4.22 -39.61
N GLN A 303 1.07 4.21 -40.78
CA GLN A 303 -0.07 3.34 -41.06
C GLN A 303 0.30 1.86 -40.99
N ALA A 304 1.45 1.48 -41.57
CA ALA A 304 1.93 0.11 -41.53
C ALA A 304 2.31 -0.33 -40.09
N GLU A 305 2.92 0.55 -39.29
CA GLU A 305 3.24 0.25 -37.88
C GLU A 305 2.01 0.18 -36.97
N LEU A 306 0.95 0.95 -37.26
CA LEU A 306 -0.36 0.80 -36.62
C LEU A 306 -0.98 -0.57 -36.93
N GLU A 307 -0.94 -1.00 -38.19
CA GLU A 307 -1.46 -2.30 -38.64
C GLU A 307 -0.68 -3.49 -38.07
N LYS A 308 0.65 -3.36 -37.96
CA LYS A 308 1.50 -4.34 -37.25
C LYS A 308 1.25 -4.37 -35.75
N GLY A 309 0.65 -3.31 -35.19
CA GLY A 309 0.39 -3.19 -33.76
C GLY A 309 1.59 -2.74 -32.94
N ASN A 310 2.55 -2.06 -33.56
CA ASN A 310 3.79 -1.59 -32.92
C ASN A 310 3.68 -0.17 -32.34
N ILE A 311 2.55 0.51 -32.53
CA ILE A 311 2.31 1.86 -32.02
C ILE A 311 1.45 1.80 -30.75
N TYR A 312 1.85 2.56 -29.74
CA TYR A 312 1.21 2.64 -28.43
C TYR A 312 0.93 4.09 -28.05
N LEU A 313 -0.08 4.30 -27.22
CA LEU A 313 -0.54 5.61 -26.79
C LEU A 313 -0.67 5.65 -25.26
N ALA A 314 -0.10 6.69 -24.67
CA ALA A 314 -0.39 7.14 -23.31
C ALA A 314 -1.22 8.44 -23.40
N ASP A 315 -2.49 8.38 -22.97
CA ASP A 315 -3.44 9.49 -23.04
C ASP A 315 -3.86 9.94 -21.63
N TYR A 316 -3.49 11.16 -21.25
CA TYR A 316 -3.76 11.72 -19.93
C TYR A 316 -4.98 12.64 -19.89
N ARG A 317 -5.97 12.39 -20.77
CA ARG A 317 -7.25 13.13 -20.84
C ARG A 317 -7.93 13.33 -19.48
N ILE A 318 -7.73 12.41 -18.54
CA ILE A 318 -8.35 12.46 -17.21
C ILE A 318 -8.00 13.76 -16.45
N LEU A 319 -6.84 14.35 -16.77
CA LEU A 319 -6.36 15.57 -16.15
C LEU A 319 -6.88 16.86 -16.82
N GLU A 320 -7.59 16.75 -17.95
CA GLU A 320 -8.01 17.89 -18.76
C GLU A 320 -8.90 18.87 -17.96
N GLY A 321 -8.58 20.16 -18.08
CA GLY A 321 -9.40 21.24 -17.50
C GLY A 321 -9.39 21.33 -15.98
N ILE A 322 -8.53 20.58 -15.27
CA ILE A 322 -8.44 20.67 -13.80
C ILE A 322 -7.67 21.96 -13.42
N PRO A 323 -8.26 22.84 -12.58
CA PRO A 323 -7.59 24.05 -12.14
C PRO A 323 -6.34 23.78 -11.31
N THR A 324 -5.34 24.64 -11.45
CA THR A 324 -4.13 24.61 -10.62
C THR A 324 -4.22 25.55 -9.43
N VAL A 325 -3.31 25.36 -8.47
CA VAL A 325 -3.19 26.20 -7.28
C VAL A 325 -1.95 27.09 -7.33
N GLU A 326 -1.86 28.02 -6.38
CA GLU A 326 -0.64 28.74 -6.08
C GLU A 326 0.16 27.97 -5.01
N LEU A 327 1.45 27.73 -5.27
CA LEU A 327 2.38 27.20 -4.28
C LEU A 327 3.48 28.22 -4.04
N ASN A 328 3.75 28.50 -2.76
CA ASN A 328 4.84 29.38 -2.33
C ASN A 328 4.85 30.77 -3.00
N GLY A 329 3.67 31.35 -3.27
CA GLY A 329 3.55 32.67 -3.91
C GLY A 329 3.65 32.65 -5.44
N ARG A 330 3.67 31.47 -6.07
CA ARG A 330 3.79 31.30 -7.52
C ARG A 330 2.68 30.41 -8.07
N LYS A 331 2.02 30.87 -9.13
CA LYS A 331 1.02 30.08 -9.86
C LYS A 331 1.67 28.80 -10.39
N GLN A 332 1.01 27.67 -10.17
CA GLN A 332 1.42 26.40 -10.76
C GLN A 332 0.68 26.15 -12.07
N HIS A 333 1.21 25.23 -12.86
CA HIS A 333 0.73 24.91 -14.19
C HIS A 333 0.57 23.39 -14.35
N HIS A 334 -0.29 23.02 -15.28
CA HIS A 334 -0.73 21.66 -15.51
C HIS A 334 -0.95 21.45 -17.01
N CYS A 335 -0.85 20.20 -17.46
CA CYS A 335 -1.14 19.80 -18.83
C CYS A 335 -1.70 18.38 -18.85
N ALA A 336 -2.48 18.05 -19.89
CA ALA A 336 -3.07 16.73 -20.11
C ALA A 336 -2.52 16.15 -21.42
N PRO A 337 -1.30 15.58 -21.42
CA PRO A 337 -0.60 15.26 -22.65
C PRO A 337 -1.14 14.01 -23.35
N LEU A 338 -0.75 13.85 -24.61
CA LEU A 338 -0.77 12.58 -25.34
C LEU A 338 0.68 12.24 -25.75
N CYS A 339 1.10 11.01 -25.52
CA CYS A 339 2.43 10.52 -25.90
C CYS A 339 2.27 9.28 -26.77
N LEU A 340 2.76 9.38 -28.01
CA LEU A 340 2.83 8.27 -28.97
C LEU A 340 4.18 7.57 -28.82
N LEU A 341 4.16 6.25 -28.71
CA LEU A 341 5.34 5.41 -28.60
C LEU A 341 5.36 4.34 -29.69
N HIS A 342 6.55 3.98 -30.14
CA HIS A 342 6.79 2.93 -31.12
C HIS A 342 7.66 1.84 -30.51
N PHE A 343 7.23 0.58 -30.64
CA PHE A 343 8.03 -0.58 -30.28
C PHE A 343 8.82 -1.04 -31.51
N GLY A 344 10.08 -0.62 -31.58
CA GLY A 344 10.94 -0.85 -32.74
C GLY A 344 11.63 -2.21 -32.75
N PRO A 345 12.32 -2.56 -33.86
CA PRO A 345 13.02 -3.84 -34.02
C PRO A 345 14.17 -4.05 -33.03
N GLU A 346 14.69 -2.97 -32.44
CA GLU A 346 15.71 -3.02 -31.38
C GLU A 346 15.19 -3.54 -30.04
N GLY A 347 13.87 -3.80 -29.93
CA GLY A 347 13.25 -4.33 -28.72
C GLY A 347 13.00 -3.29 -27.64
N ASN A 348 13.04 -2.00 -27.98
CA ASN A 348 12.78 -0.88 -27.08
C ASN A 348 11.47 -0.18 -27.45
N LEU A 349 10.72 0.23 -26.43
CA LEU A 349 9.59 1.15 -26.58
C LEU A 349 10.12 2.58 -26.57
N MET A 350 9.95 3.32 -27.67
CA MET A 350 10.52 4.66 -27.86
C MET A 350 9.42 5.72 -28.02
N PRO A 351 9.44 6.84 -27.29
CA PRO A 351 8.55 7.97 -27.56
C PRO A 351 8.88 8.62 -28.91
N ILE A 352 7.87 8.83 -29.75
CA ILE A 352 8.04 9.39 -31.11
C ILE A 352 7.28 10.71 -31.32
N ALA A 353 6.27 11.00 -30.51
CA ALA A 353 5.54 12.26 -30.56
C ALA A 353 4.87 12.59 -29.22
N ILE A 354 4.86 13.87 -28.83
CA ILE A 354 4.19 14.35 -27.62
C ILE A 354 3.40 15.63 -27.92
N GLN A 355 2.10 15.65 -27.59
CA GLN A 355 1.28 16.87 -27.55
C GLN A 355 0.91 17.16 -26.10
N LEU A 356 1.09 18.40 -25.63
CA LEU A 356 0.88 18.75 -24.21
C LEU A 356 -0.57 19.13 -23.85
N SER A 357 -1.48 19.09 -24.81
CA SER A 357 -2.91 19.38 -24.61
C SER A 357 -3.76 18.33 -25.30
N GLN A 358 -4.99 18.18 -24.82
CA GLN A 358 -6.02 17.39 -25.49
C GLN A 358 -6.62 18.12 -26.69
N THR A 359 -6.44 19.43 -26.80
CA THR A 359 -6.93 20.23 -27.94
C THR A 359 -5.76 20.66 -28.81
N PRO A 360 -5.71 20.24 -30.10
CA PRO A 360 -4.65 20.64 -31.02
C PRO A 360 -4.82 22.11 -31.44
N GLY A 361 -3.72 22.77 -31.83
CA GLY A 361 -3.76 24.15 -32.30
C GLY A 361 -2.37 24.73 -32.55
N PRO A 362 -2.27 25.95 -33.11
CA PRO A 362 -0.98 26.59 -33.41
C PRO A 362 -0.12 26.82 -32.16
N ASP A 363 -0.76 27.06 -31.01
CA ASP A 363 -0.10 27.24 -29.70
C ASP A 363 0.07 25.91 -28.93
N CYS A 364 -0.19 24.77 -29.58
CA CYS A 364 0.02 23.44 -29.02
C CYS A 364 0.79 22.57 -30.02
N PRO A 365 2.10 22.82 -30.20
CA PRO A 365 2.91 22.04 -31.11
C PRO A 365 3.02 20.58 -30.65
N ILE A 366 3.14 19.67 -31.63
CA ILE A 366 3.54 18.29 -31.39
C ILE A 366 5.07 18.24 -31.36
N PHE A 367 5.61 17.92 -30.20
CA PHE A 367 7.04 17.75 -29.98
C PHE A 367 7.51 16.39 -30.47
N LEU A 368 8.70 16.35 -31.07
CA LEU A 368 9.32 15.18 -31.68
C LEU A 368 10.74 14.99 -31.14
N PRO A 369 11.31 13.77 -31.17
CA PRO A 369 12.71 13.53 -30.81
C PRO A 369 13.72 14.36 -31.63
N SER A 370 13.34 14.81 -32.84
CA SER A 370 14.17 15.68 -33.70
C SER A 370 14.13 17.16 -33.32
N ASP A 371 13.28 17.57 -32.38
CA ASP A 371 13.27 18.95 -31.90
C ASP A 371 14.54 19.23 -31.05
N SER A 372 14.71 20.49 -30.61
CA SER A 372 15.86 20.83 -29.78
C SER A 372 15.90 19.98 -28.51
N GLU A 373 17.12 19.67 -28.03
CA GLU A 373 17.35 18.83 -26.85
C GLU A 373 16.46 19.22 -25.66
N TRP A 374 16.37 20.54 -25.39
CA TRP A 374 15.60 21.06 -24.26
C TRP A 374 14.09 21.07 -24.49
N ASP A 375 13.61 21.29 -25.73
CA ASP A 375 12.18 21.18 -26.01
C ASP A 375 11.70 19.74 -25.83
N TRP A 376 12.44 18.77 -26.40
CA TRP A 376 12.09 17.36 -26.29
C TRP A 376 12.15 16.88 -24.83
N LEU A 377 13.20 17.26 -24.10
CA LEU A 377 13.34 16.89 -22.71
C LEU A 377 12.25 17.52 -21.82
N LEU A 378 11.86 18.77 -22.07
CA LEU A 378 10.78 19.40 -21.33
C LEU A 378 9.42 18.79 -21.69
N ALA A 379 9.18 18.41 -22.95
CA ALA A 379 7.96 17.69 -23.36
C ALA A 379 7.83 16.36 -22.61
N LYS A 380 8.89 15.56 -22.57
CA LYS A 380 8.93 14.32 -21.78
C LYS A 380 8.72 14.57 -20.29
N THR A 381 9.32 15.63 -19.74
CA THR A 381 9.16 16.00 -18.33
C THR A 381 7.70 16.35 -17.98
N TRP A 382 6.98 17.02 -18.89
CA TRP A 382 5.53 17.26 -18.74
C TRP A 382 4.71 15.97 -18.79
N VAL A 383 5.12 14.98 -19.58
CA VAL A 383 4.49 13.65 -19.54
C VAL A 383 4.79 12.95 -18.21
N ARG A 384 6.02 13.02 -17.69
CA ARG A 384 6.37 12.50 -16.35
C ARG A 384 5.62 13.22 -15.22
N TYR A 385 5.30 14.50 -15.40
CA TYR A 385 4.40 15.24 -14.51
C TYR A 385 2.97 14.67 -14.54
N ALA A 386 2.43 14.35 -15.72
CA ALA A 386 1.11 13.73 -15.84
C ALA A 386 1.09 12.31 -15.24
N GLU A 387 2.18 11.56 -15.43
CA GLU A 387 2.40 10.26 -14.77
C GLU A 387 2.32 10.34 -13.25
N PHE A 388 2.84 11.41 -12.62
CA PHE A 388 2.72 11.63 -11.18
C PHE A 388 1.25 11.56 -10.71
N TYR A 389 0.34 12.23 -11.43
CA TYR A 389 -1.08 12.23 -11.06
C TYR A 389 -1.78 10.93 -11.43
N SER A 390 -1.48 10.36 -12.59
CA SER A 390 -2.03 9.06 -12.96
C SER A 390 -1.64 7.99 -11.94
N HIS A 391 -0.39 7.99 -11.49
CA HIS A 391 0.12 7.03 -10.52
C HIS A 391 -0.43 7.30 -9.12
N GLU A 392 -0.13 8.46 -8.53
CA GLU A 392 -0.39 8.70 -7.10
C GLU A 392 -1.89 8.80 -6.81
N ALA A 393 -2.68 9.40 -7.70
CA ALA A 393 -4.11 9.55 -7.49
C ALA A 393 -4.86 8.26 -7.83
N ILE A 394 -4.56 7.65 -8.98
CA ILE A 394 -5.36 6.56 -9.55
C ILE A 394 -4.79 5.21 -9.14
N SER A 395 -3.68 4.79 -9.77
CA SER A 395 -3.12 3.44 -9.64
C SER A 395 -2.73 3.12 -8.19
N HIS A 396 -2.28 4.12 -7.43
CA HIS A 396 -1.89 3.96 -6.03
C HIS A 396 -3.07 4.22 -5.08
N LEU A 397 -3.49 5.48 -4.90
CA LEU A 397 -4.44 5.83 -3.85
C LEU A 397 -5.87 5.29 -4.11
N LEU A 398 -6.45 5.53 -5.28
CA LEU A 398 -7.82 5.06 -5.55
C LEU A 398 -7.88 3.53 -5.64
N GLU A 399 -7.13 2.95 -6.57
CA GLU A 399 -7.30 1.56 -7.00
C GLU A 399 -6.77 0.56 -5.97
N THR A 400 -5.80 0.92 -5.12
CA THR A 400 -5.23 -0.01 -4.13
C THR A 400 -5.54 0.35 -2.69
N HIS A 401 -5.67 1.63 -2.33
CA HIS A 401 -5.98 2.02 -0.96
C HIS A 401 -7.48 2.17 -0.73
N LEU A 402 -8.18 3.03 -1.47
CA LEU A 402 -9.59 3.34 -1.20
C LEU A 402 -10.50 2.15 -1.53
N VAL A 403 -10.26 1.47 -2.65
CA VAL A 403 -10.98 0.24 -3.02
C VAL A 403 -10.73 -0.88 -1.99
N ALA A 404 -9.48 -1.10 -1.57
CA ALA A 404 -9.16 -2.13 -0.56
C ALA A 404 -9.77 -1.82 0.82
N GLU A 405 -9.84 -0.55 1.22
CA GLU A 405 -10.54 -0.16 2.46
C GLU A 405 -12.02 -0.49 2.37
N ALA A 406 -12.65 -0.23 1.22
CA ALA A 406 -14.05 -0.55 1.05
C ALA A 406 -14.31 -2.07 1.08
N PHE A 407 -13.46 -2.87 0.42
CA PHE A 407 -13.52 -4.34 0.50
C PHE A 407 -13.38 -4.83 1.94
N GLY A 408 -12.40 -4.29 2.68
CA GLY A 408 -12.16 -4.66 4.07
C GLY A 408 -13.29 -4.25 5.01
N LEU A 409 -13.86 -3.05 4.84
CA LEU A 409 -14.95 -2.57 5.68
C LEU A 409 -16.25 -3.34 5.45
N ALA A 410 -16.58 -3.65 4.19
CA ALA A 410 -17.71 -4.51 3.86
C ALA A 410 -17.52 -5.92 4.43
N MET A 411 -16.31 -6.49 4.33
CA MET A 411 -15.99 -7.80 4.93
C MET A 411 -16.22 -7.79 6.44
N LEU A 412 -15.75 -6.75 7.14
CA LEU A 412 -15.94 -6.63 8.59
C LEU A 412 -17.41 -6.49 8.99
N ARG A 413 -18.26 -5.93 8.13
CA ARG A 413 -19.68 -5.66 8.41
C ARG A 413 -20.62 -6.78 8.01
N GLN A 414 -20.28 -7.55 6.98
CA GLN A 414 -21.18 -8.54 6.38
C GLN A 414 -20.77 -9.99 6.59
N LEU A 415 -19.51 -10.24 6.97
CA LEU A 415 -19.01 -11.60 7.20
C LEU A 415 -18.67 -11.84 8.68
N PRO A 416 -19.30 -12.83 9.36
CA PRO A 416 -18.95 -13.21 10.73
C PRO A 416 -17.56 -13.87 10.77
N MET A 417 -16.88 -13.87 11.92
CA MET A 417 -15.51 -14.39 12.05
C MET A 417 -15.38 -15.88 11.71
N CYS A 418 -16.49 -16.62 11.82
CA CYS A 418 -16.55 -18.03 11.46
C CYS A 418 -16.72 -18.26 9.95
N HIS A 419 -17.08 -17.25 9.17
CA HIS A 419 -17.28 -17.37 7.74
C HIS A 419 -15.97 -17.73 7.01
N PRO A 420 -15.98 -18.67 6.05
CA PRO A 420 -14.78 -19.03 5.28
C PRO A 420 -14.13 -17.82 4.59
N LEU A 421 -14.94 -16.96 3.96
CA LEU A 421 -14.44 -15.74 3.31
C LEU A 421 -13.86 -14.73 4.29
N TYR A 422 -14.40 -14.60 5.51
CA TYR A 422 -13.79 -13.74 6.53
C TYR A 422 -12.38 -14.22 6.86
N LYS A 423 -12.23 -15.54 7.13
CA LYS A 423 -10.95 -16.16 7.46
C LYS A 423 -9.93 -16.01 6.33
N LEU A 424 -10.39 -16.16 5.08
CA LEU A 424 -9.57 -15.99 3.89
C LEU A 424 -9.12 -14.53 3.70
N LEU A 425 -10.02 -13.56 3.86
CA LEU A 425 -9.79 -12.16 3.49
C LEU A 425 -9.17 -11.31 4.60
N VAL A 426 -9.45 -11.58 5.87
CA VAL A 426 -8.99 -10.76 7.00
C VAL A 426 -7.48 -10.52 7.04
N PRO A 427 -6.59 -11.47 6.64
CA PRO A 427 -5.18 -11.20 6.61
C PRO A 427 -4.83 -10.12 5.57
N HIS A 428 -5.52 -10.08 4.43
CA HIS A 428 -5.23 -9.22 3.28
C HIS A 428 -5.69 -7.78 3.50
N THR A 429 -6.63 -7.54 4.41
CA THR A 429 -7.14 -6.21 4.73
C THR A 429 -6.49 -5.62 6.00
N ARG A 430 -5.52 -6.33 6.59
CA ARG A 430 -4.85 -5.91 7.83
C ARG A 430 -4.20 -4.54 7.63
N TYR A 431 -4.53 -3.62 8.53
CA TYR A 431 -3.99 -2.26 8.59
C TYR A 431 -4.42 -1.27 7.49
N THR A 432 -5.15 -1.71 6.46
CA THR A 432 -5.62 -0.86 5.35
C THR A 432 -6.41 0.36 5.85
N ILE A 433 -7.40 0.13 6.73
CA ILE A 433 -8.21 1.22 7.31
C ILE A 433 -7.36 2.23 8.10
N GLN A 434 -6.34 1.76 8.83
CA GLN A 434 -5.45 2.63 9.61
C GLN A 434 -4.58 3.48 8.70
N ILE A 435 -3.91 2.90 7.70
CA ILE A 435 -3.03 3.66 6.81
C ILE A 435 -3.84 4.68 6.00
N ASN A 436 -5.04 4.32 5.53
CA ASN A 436 -5.90 5.26 4.83
C ASN A 436 -6.39 6.39 5.73
N SER A 437 -6.66 6.09 7.01
CA SER A 437 -7.01 7.12 8.01
C SER A 437 -5.83 8.06 8.31
N ILE A 438 -4.60 7.55 8.34
CA ILE A 438 -3.37 8.37 8.42
C ILE A 438 -3.23 9.22 7.16
N GLY A 439 -3.40 8.62 5.97
CA GLY A 439 -3.34 9.31 4.68
C GLY A 439 -4.34 10.46 4.61
N ARG A 440 -5.60 10.24 5.00
CA ARG A 440 -6.60 11.32 5.10
C ARG A 440 -6.19 12.43 6.06
N ALA A 441 -5.54 12.10 7.18
CA ALA A 441 -5.16 13.07 8.20
C ALA A 441 -3.90 13.89 7.89
N ILE A 442 -3.06 13.43 6.95
CA ILE A 442 -1.74 14.02 6.65
C ILE A 442 -1.61 14.45 5.19
N LEU A 443 -2.11 13.64 4.25
CA LEU A 443 -2.03 13.86 2.81
C LEU A 443 -3.24 14.62 2.28
N LEU A 444 -4.45 14.21 2.67
CA LEU A 444 -5.72 14.65 2.06
C LEU A 444 -6.53 15.63 2.94
N ASN A 445 -5.91 16.23 3.96
CA ASN A 445 -6.55 17.26 4.79
C ASN A 445 -6.27 18.67 4.25
N GLU A 446 -7.10 19.64 4.66
CA GLU A 446 -6.82 21.05 4.42
C GLU A 446 -5.43 21.43 4.98
N GLY A 447 -4.59 22.06 4.14
CA GLY A 447 -3.21 22.37 4.48
C GLY A 447 -2.27 21.15 4.59
N GLY A 448 -2.76 19.96 4.24
CA GLY A 448 -2.01 18.71 4.13
C GLY A 448 -0.97 18.73 3.01
N LEU A 449 -0.31 17.59 2.81
CA LEU A 449 0.81 17.48 1.89
C LEU A 449 0.42 17.77 0.42
N SER A 450 -0.74 17.27 -0.02
CA SER A 450 -1.23 17.49 -1.40
C SER A 450 -1.45 18.99 -1.66
N ALA A 451 -2.02 19.71 -0.71
CA ALA A 451 -2.28 21.15 -0.82
C ALA A 451 -0.99 22.01 -0.84
N ARG A 452 0.15 21.46 -0.40
CA ARG A 452 1.41 22.20 -0.23
C ARG A 452 2.49 21.86 -1.25
N SER A 453 2.29 20.82 -2.05
CA SER A 453 3.37 20.27 -2.88
C SER A 453 2.93 19.72 -4.24
N MET A 454 1.66 19.88 -4.62
CA MET A 454 1.12 19.41 -5.90
C MET A 454 0.46 20.57 -6.66
N SER A 455 0.68 20.67 -7.97
CA SER A 455 0.07 21.70 -8.84
C SER A 455 -1.45 21.75 -8.81
N LEU A 456 -2.12 20.59 -8.70
CA LEU A 456 -3.59 20.49 -8.64
C LEU A 456 -4.17 20.76 -7.23
N GLY A 457 -3.31 20.86 -6.21
CA GLY A 457 -3.73 20.94 -4.81
C GLY A 457 -4.64 19.78 -4.39
N LEU A 458 -5.33 19.95 -3.26
CA LEU A 458 -6.22 18.91 -2.73
C LEU A 458 -7.46 18.66 -3.61
N ALA A 459 -8.11 19.74 -4.07
CA ALA A 459 -9.36 19.65 -4.82
C ALA A 459 -9.16 19.00 -6.19
N GLY A 460 -8.12 19.41 -6.93
CA GLY A 460 -7.82 18.80 -8.23
C GLY A 460 -7.32 17.37 -8.10
N PHE A 461 -6.55 17.04 -7.06
CA PHE A 461 -6.16 15.64 -6.79
C PHE A 461 -7.37 14.74 -6.50
N ALA A 462 -8.36 15.25 -5.76
CA ALA A 462 -9.62 14.55 -5.55
C ALA A 462 -10.44 14.40 -6.83
N GLU A 463 -10.51 15.44 -7.66
CA GLU A 463 -11.21 15.43 -8.95
C GLU A 463 -10.65 14.35 -9.90
N VAL A 464 -9.32 14.19 -9.96
CA VAL A 464 -8.69 13.09 -10.74
C VAL A 464 -9.21 11.72 -10.29
N MET A 465 -9.27 11.48 -8.98
CA MET A 465 -9.79 10.23 -8.45
C MET A 465 -11.29 10.05 -8.72
N VAL A 466 -12.09 11.12 -8.66
CA VAL A 466 -13.54 11.07 -8.95
C VAL A 466 -13.77 10.66 -10.41
N ARG A 467 -13.02 11.25 -11.33
CA ARG A 467 -13.06 10.88 -12.75
C ARG A 467 -12.58 9.45 -12.98
N ALA A 468 -11.54 9.01 -12.29
CA ALA A 468 -11.06 7.63 -12.42
C ALA A 468 -12.10 6.63 -11.89
N LEU A 469 -12.73 6.91 -10.75
CA LEU A 469 -13.78 6.04 -10.23
C LEU A 469 -14.98 5.99 -11.17
N SER A 470 -15.30 7.07 -11.90
CA SER A 470 -16.39 7.07 -12.88
C SER A 470 -16.07 6.29 -14.17
N GLU A 471 -14.81 5.93 -14.40
CA GLU A 471 -14.35 5.07 -15.50
C GLU A 471 -13.99 3.64 -15.06
N LEU A 472 -13.79 3.39 -13.76
CA LEU A 472 -13.44 2.07 -13.22
C LEU A 472 -14.49 1.00 -13.58
N THR A 473 -14.07 -0.21 -13.92
CA THR A 473 -14.99 -1.33 -14.18
C THR A 473 -14.58 -2.59 -13.43
N TYR A 474 -15.50 -3.54 -13.30
CA TYR A 474 -15.17 -4.86 -12.75
C TYR A 474 -14.17 -5.62 -13.62
N ASP A 475 -14.26 -5.46 -14.94
CA ASP A 475 -13.32 -6.07 -15.88
C ASP A 475 -11.92 -5.43 -15.80
N SER A 476 -11.81 -4.12 -15.53
CA SER A 476 -10.50 -3.48 -15.37
C SER A 476 -9.74 -3.92 -14.10
N LEU A 477 -10.43 -4.50 -13.12
CA LEU A 477 -9.77 -5.12 -11.95
C LEU A 477 -9.42 -6.59 -12.16
N TYR A 478 -9.91 -7.21 -13.24
CA TYR A 478 -9.58 -8.59 -13.59
C TYR A 478 -8.34 -8.60 -14.48
N LEU A 479 -7.19 -8.81 -13.84
CA LEU A 479 -5.86 -8.68 -14.45
C LEU A 479 -5.69 -9.47 -15.77
N PRO A 480 -6.16 -10.72 -15.92
CA PRO A 480 -5.97 -11.45 -17.19
C PRO A 480 -6.60 -10.74 -18.38
N ASN A 481 -7.72 -10.03 -18.19
CA ASN A 481 -8.36 -9.28 -19.26
C ASN A 481 -7.70 -7.92 -19.51
N ASP A 482 -7.11 -7.29 -18.49
CA ASP A 482 -6.52 -5.95 -18.60
C ASP A 482 -5.47 -5.87 -19.73
N PHE A 483 -4.49 -6.78 -19.75
CA PHE A 483 -3.43 -6.76 -20.77
C PHE A 483 -3.96 -6.98 -22.19
N VAL A 484 -5.00 -7.82 -22.34
CA VAL A 484 -5.66 -8.07 -23.62
C VAL A 484 -6.44 -6.84 -24.08
N GLN A 485 -7.23 -6.23 -23.19
CA GLN A 485 -8.02 -5.03 -23.49
C GLN A 485 -7.14 -3.83 -23.83
N ARG A 486 -5.97 -3.72 -23.21
CA ARG A 486 -4.97 -2.70 -23.54
C ARG A 486 -4.15 -3.06 -24.79
N GLY A 487 -4.21 -4.30 -25.29
CA GLY A 487 -3.49 -4.74 -26.48
C GLY A 487 -1.98 -4.89 -26.25
N VAL A 488 -1.57 -5.20 -25.02
CA VAL A 488 -0.16 -5.27 -24.56
C VAL A 488 0.22 -6.67 -24.05
N GLN A 489 -0.67 -7.65 -24.24
CA GLN A 489 -0.45 -9.04 -23.80
C GLN A 489 0.76 -9.70 -24.46
N ASP A 490 1.11 -9.28 -25.68
CA ASP A 490 2.23 -9.84 -26.45
C ASP A 490 3.47 -8.92 -26.48
N LEU A 491 3.42 -7.76 -25.83
CA LEU A 491 4.49 -6.77 -25.85
C LEU A 491 5.76 -7.31 -25.15
N PRO A 492 6.91 -7.47 -25.83
CA PRO A 492 8.12 -8.01 -25.19
C PRO A 492 8.70 -7.07 -24.12
N GLY A 493 9.42 -7.64 -23.16
CA GLY A 493 10.11 -6.86 -22.12
C GLY A 493 9.18 -6.24 -21.07
N TYR A 494 7.93 -6.70 -20.99
CA TYR A 494 6.92 -6.20 -20.06
C TYR A 494 6.87 -7.06 -18.78
N TYR A 495 7.86 -6.91 -17.92
CA TYR A 495 8.04 -7.77 -16.74
C TYR A 495 6.93 -7.62 -15.71
N TYR A 496 6.37 -6.42 -15.57
CA TYR A 496 5.19 -6.21 -14.74
C TYR A 496 4.05 -7.15 -15.15
N ARG A 497 3.79 -7.32 -16.45
CA ARG A 497 2.76 -8.26 -16.94
C ARG A 497 3.09 -9.68 -16.53
N ASP A 498 4.29 -10.14 -16.89
CA ASP A 498 4.68 -11.54 -16.72
C ASP A 498 4.64 -11.96 -15.24
N ASP A 499 5.18 -11.12 -14.36
CA ASP A 499 5.17 -11.36 -12.91
C ASP A 499 3.76 -11.26 -12.33
N SER A 500 2.96 -10.27 -12.77
CA SER A 500 1.59 -10.08 -12.28
C SER A 500 0.68 -11.23 -12.68
N LEU A 501 0.79 -11.76 -13.90
CA LEU A 501 0.04 -12.94 -14.35
C LEU A 501 0.47 -14.19 -13.59
N ALA A 502 1.77 -14.40 -13.37
CA ALA A 502 2.25 -15.54 -12.59
C ALA A 502 1.74 -15.51 -11.12
N VAL A 503 1.70 -14.31 -10.53
CA VAL A 503 1.13 -14.08 -9.20
C VAL A 503 -0.39 -14.28 -9.20
N TRP A 504 -1.08 -13.77 -10.21
CA TRP A 504 -2.52 -13.95 -10.38
C TRP A 504 -2.88 -15.43 -10.45
N ASP A 505 -2.21 -16.20 -11.30
CA ASP A 505 -2.45 -17.63 -11.46
C ASP A 505 -2.23 -18.41 -10.15
N ALA A 506 -1.22 -18.02 -9.37
CA ALA A 506 -0.97 -18.62 -8.05
C ALA A 506 -2.09 -18.29 -7.05
N LEU A 507 -2.55 -17.05 -7.03
CA LEU A 507 -3.66 -16.61 -6.19
C LEU A 507 -4.98 -17.26 -6.59
N GLU A 508 -5.29 -17.34 -7.88
CA GLU A 508 -6.53 -17.93 -8.38
C GLU A 508 -6.60 -19.42 -8.06
N ARG A 509 -5.48 -20.17 -8.17
CA ARG A 509 -5.41 -21.57 -7.70
C ARG A 509 -5.66 -21.69 -6.20
N TYR A 510 -4.99 -20.86 -5.40
CA TYR A 510 -5.17 -20.84 -3.95
C TYR A 510 -6.62 -20.52 -3.54
N VAL A 511 -7.23 -19.54 -4.20
CA VAL A 511 -8.64 -19.19 -3.98
C VAL A 511 -9.55 -20.32 -4.44
N THR A 512 -9.29 -20.93 -5.60
CA THR A 512 -10.09 -22.04 -6.14
C THR A 512 -10.14 -23.21 -5.16
N GLU A 513 -9.00 -23.62 -4.60
CA GLU A 513 -8.94 -24.71 -3.62
C GLU A 513 -9.80 -24.42 -2.39
N ILE A 514 -9.76 -23.20 -1.86
CA ILE A 514 -10.54 -22.82 -0.69
C ILE A 514 -12.03 -22.69 -1.03
N ILE A 515 -12.37 -22.01 -2.11
CA ILE A 515 -13.77 -21.76 -2.48
C ILE A 515 -14.47 -23.08 -2.81
N THR A 516 -13.84 -23.96 -3.60
CA THR A 516 -14.45 -25.25 -3.96
C THR A 516 -14.60 -26.20 -2.76
N TYR A 517 -13.78 -26.04 -1.72
CA TYR A 517 -13.93 -26.79 -0.47
C TYR A 517 -15.19 -26.37 0.31
N TYR A 518 -15.49 -25.07 0.39
CA TYR A 518 -16.64 -24.56 1.17
C TYR A 518 -17.92 -24.39 0.34
N TYR A 519 -17.81 -24.22 -0.97
CA TYR A 519 -18.92 -24.02 -1.90
C TYR A 519 -18.89 -25.12 -2.98
N PRO A 520 -19.50 -26.28 -2.72
CA PRO A 520 -19.42 -27.43 -3.62
C PRO A 520 -20.23 -27.27 -4.92
N CYS A 521 -21.13 -26.27 -4.99
CA CYS A 521 -21.97 -26.01 -6.16
C CYS A 521 -22.46 -24.55 -6.18
N ASP A 522 -22.96 -24.11 -7.35
CA ASP A 522 -23.49 -22.77 -7.56
C ASP A 522 -24.65 -22.43 -6.61
N ALA A 523 -25.52 -23.40 -6.31
CA ALA A 523 -26.61 -23.21 -5.35
C ALA A 523 -26.12 -22.85 -3.93
N ALA A 524 -24.92 -23.30 -3.54
CA ALA A 524 -24.33 -22.91 -2.25
C ALA A 524 -23.85 -21.45 -2.27
N VAL A 525 -23.39 -20.93 -3.42
CA VAL A 525 -23.00 -19.53 -3.59
C VAL A 525 -24.24 -18.64 -3.59
N GLU A 526 -25.22 -18.97 -4.44
CA GLU A 526 -26.48 -18.21 -4.54
C GLU A 526 -27.26 -18.22 -3.22
N GLY A 527 -27.21 -19.33 -2.49
CA GLY A 527 -27.89 -19.53 -1.21
C GLY A 527 -27.21 -18.92 0.02
N ASP A 528 -26.06 -18.25 -0.12
CA ASP A 528 -25.33 -17.64 0.99
C ASP A 528 -25.68 -16.15 1.19
N PRO A 529 -26.58 -15.79 2.13
CA PRO A 529 -27.06 -14.42 2.28
C PRO A 529 -25.98 -13.46 2.79
N GLU A 530 -24.97 -13.95 3.51
CA GLU A 530 -23.88 -13.13 4.05
C GLU A 530 -22.93 -12.73 2.93
N LEU A 531 -22.61 -13.69 2.04
CA LEU A 531 -21.89 -13.41 0.79
C LEU A 531 -22.64 -12.40 -0.07
N GLN A 532 -23.94 -12.59 -0.32
CA GLN A 532 -24.71 -11.66 -1.15
C GLN A 532 -24.75 -10.25 -0.56
N SER A 533 -24.90 -10.14 0.77
CA SER A 533 -24.89 -8.86 1.47
C SER A 533 -23.53 -8.17 1.36
N TRP A 534 -22.43 -8.93 1.44
CA TRP A 534 -21.07 -8.42 1.25
C TRP A 534 -20.84 -7.84 -0.15
N VAL A 535 -21.24 -8.57 -1.19
CA VAL A 535 -21.13 -8.14 -2.60
C VAL A 535 -21.97 -6.89 -2.85
N GLN A 536 -23.22 -6.88 -2.38
CA GLN A 536 -24.12 -5.74 -2.52
C GLN A 536 -23.60 -4.49 -1.79
N GLU A 537 -23.02 -4.66 -0.60
CA GLU A 537 -22.47 -3.53 0.15
C GLU A 537 -21.23 -2.93 -0.54
N ILE A 538 -20.36 -3.76 -1.14
CA ILE A 538 -19.24 -3.25 -1.96
C ILE A 538 -19.77 -2.46 -3.16
N PHE A 539 -20.72 -3.01 -3.92
CA PHE A 539 -21.31 -2.30 -5.06
C PHE A 539 -21.89 -0.94 -4.65
N LYS A 540 -22.61 -0.89 -3.52
CA LYS A 540 -23.24 0.33 -3.02
C LYS A 540 -22.24 1.35 -2.48
N GLU A 541 -21.27 0.94 -1.68
CA GLU A 541 -20.44 1.84 -0.88
C GLU A 541 -19.08 2.14 -1.53
N CYS A 542 -18.55 1.20 -2.32
CA CYS A 542 -17.31 1.39 -3.09
C CYS A 542 -17.58 2.02 -4.45
N LEU A 543 -18.55 1.47 -5.20
CA LEU A 543 -18.88 1.90 -6.57
C LEU A 543 -20.06 2.88 -6.62
N LEU A 544 -20.56 3.30 -5.45
CA LEU A 544 -21.66 4.27 -5.32
C LEU A 544 -22.95 3.82 -6.03
N GLY A 545 -23.17 2.51 -6.15
CA GLY A 545 -24.32 1.94 -6.86
C GLY A 545 -24.29 2.14 -8.38
N ARG A 546 -23.11 2.44 -8.96
CA ARG A 546 -22.98 2.73 -10.39
C ARG A 546 -23.07 1.46 -11.23
N GLU A 547 -24.23 1.23 -11.85
CA GLU A 547 -24.47 0.06 -12.73
C GLU A 547 -23.48 -0.02 -13.90
N SER A 548 -23.07 1.12 -14.47
CA SER A 548 -22.10 1.16 -15.57
C SER A 548 -20.68 0.67 -15.19
N SER A 549 -20.40 0.45 -13.90
CA SER A 549 -19.15 -0.19 -13.47
C SER A 549 -19.10 -1.69 -13.80
N GLY A 550 -20.23 -2.33 -14.08
CA GLY A 550 -20.30 -3.77 -14.31
C GLY A 550 -19.98 -4.63 -13.08
N PHE A 551 -19.84 -4.02 -11.88
CA PHE A 551 -19.66 -4.77 -10.65
C PHE A 551 -20.89 -5.62 -10.33
N PRO A 552 -20.70 -6.88 -9.91
CA PRO A 552 -21.81 -7.74 -9.56
C PRO A 552 -22.54 -7.17 -8.33
N THR A 553 -23.88 -7.22 -8.38
CA THR A 553 -24.74 -6.93 -7.23
C THR A 553 -25.06 -8.19 -6.42
N CYS A 554 -24.85 -9.36 -7.02
CA CYS A 554 -24.93 -10.69 -6.43
C CYS A 554 -23.99 -11.64 -7.20
N LEU A 555 -23.63 -12.76 -6.59
CA LEU A 555 -22.86 -13.84 -7.21
C LEU A 555 -23.70 -15.12 -7.18
N ARG A 556 -23.80 -15.81 -8.31
CA ARG A 556 -24.60 -17.03 -8.46
C ARG A 556 -23.77 -18.28 -8.62
N THR A 557 -22.54 -18.15 -9.12
CA THR A 557 -21.74 -19.32 -9.49
C THR A 557 -20.41 -19.39 -8.75
N VAL A 558 -19.87 -20.59 -8.60
CA VAL A 558 -18.55 -20.82 -8.00
C VAL A 558 -17.43 -20.09 -8.78
N PRO A 559 -17.39 -20.09 -10.12
CA PRO A 559 -16.41 -19.31 -10.88
C PRO A 559 -16.50 -17.79 -10.65
N GLU A 560 -17.71 -17.24 -10.53
CA GLU A 560 -17.90 -15.82 -10.20
C GLU A 560 -17.31 -15.49 -8.82
N LEU A 561 -17.53 -16.34 -7.82
CA LEU A 561 -16.96 -16.17 -6.48
C LEU A 561 -15.44 -16.26 -6.47
N ILE A 562 -14.86 -17.24 -7.19
CA ILE A 562 -13.40 -17.37 -7.34
C ILE A 562 -12.81 -16.10 -7.94
N ARG A 563 -13.38 -15.61 -9.04
CA ARG A 563 -12.92 -14.38 -9.69
C ARG A 563 -13.01 -13.18 -8.74
N TYR A 564 -14.15 -13.01 -8.08
CA TYR A 564 -14.38 -11.87 -7.18
C TYR A 564 -13.40 -11.86 -6.00
N VAL A 565 -13.18 -13.01 -5.36
CA VAL A 565 -12.24 -13.13 -4.23
C VAL A 565 -10.79 -12.95 -4.69
N THR A 566 -10.44 -13.46 -5.87
CA THR A 566 -9.09 -13.28 -6.45
C THR A 566 -8.80 -11.80 -6.71
N ILE A 567 -9.75 -11.05 -7.27
CA ILE A 567 -9.65 -9.60 -7.45
C ILE A 567 -9.36 -8.92 -6.10
N VAL A 568 -10.18 -9.19 -5.07
CA VAL A 568 -10.01 -8.58 -3.75
C VAL A 568 -8.61 -8.86 -3.17
N ILE A 569 -8.15 -10.11 -3.22
CA ILE A 569 -6.85 -10.49 -2.68
C ILE A 569 -5.71 -9.85 -3.49
N TYR A 570 -5.78 -9.87 -4.82
CA TYR A 570 -4.77 -9.30 -5.69
C TYR A 570 -4.64 -7.78 -5.49
N THR A 571 -5.76 -7.05 -5.46
CA THR A 571 -5.80 -5.61 -5.19
C THR A 571 -5.15 -5.26 -3.85
N CYS A 572 -5.49 -6.00 -2.78
CA CYS A 572 -4.95 -5.77 -1.44
C CYS A 572 -3.50 -6.24 -1.24
N SER A 573 -2.87 -6.86 -2.25
CA SER A 573 -1.52 -7.42 -2.13
C SER A 573 -0.61 -7.03 -3.28
N ALA A 574 -0.60 -7.82 -4.36
CA ALA A 574 0.33 -7.70 -5.47
C ALA A 574 0.18 -6.37 -6.22
N SER A 575 -1.05 -5.92 -6.45
CA SER A 575 -1.31 -4.65 -7.12
C SER A 575 -0.71 -3.47 -6.34
N HIS A 576 -1.00 -3.37 -5.04
CA HIS A 576 -0.41 -2.37 -4.16
C HIS A 576 1.13 -2.46 -4.14
N ALA A 577 1.68 -3.68 -4.02
CA ALA A 577 3.12 -3.88 -3.95
C ALA A 577 3.84 -3.37 -5.21
N ALA A 578 3.28 -3.63 -6.40
CA ALA A 578 3.84 -3.22 -7.69
C ALA A 578 3.89 -1.69 -7.85
N VAL A 579 2.87 -0.97 -7.38
CA VAL A 579 2.78 0.50 -7.53
C VAL A 579 3.32 1.28 -6.33
N ASN A 580 3.63 0.62 -5.20
CA ASN A 580 4.17 1.27 -3.99
C ASN A 580 5.66 1.05 -3.77
N THR A 581 6.16 -0.17 -3.93
CA THR A 581 7.50 -0.54 -3.44
C THR A 581 8.63 0.15 -4.22
N GLY A 582 8.42 0.40 -5.52
CA GLY A 582 9.39 1.09 -6.39
C GLY A 582 9.33 2.62 -6.35
N GLN A 583 8.40 3.23 -5.58
CA GLN A 583 8.17 4.68 -5.63
C GLN A 583 9.45 5.48 -5.42
N LEU A 584 10.13 5.31 -4.27
CA LEU A 584 11.35 6.06 -3.99
C LEU A 584 12.42 5.82 -5.06
N GLU A 585 12.51 4.60 -5.59
CA GLU A 585 13.56 4.22 -6.54
C GLU A 585 13.46 4.98 -7.86
N PHE A 586 12.27 5.04 -8.45
CA PHE A 586 12.04 5.73 -9.72
C PHE A 586 11.78 7.24 -9.56
N THR A 587 11.37 7.70 -8.38
CA THR A 587 10.88 9.09 -8.18
C THR A 587 11.82 9.97 -7.36
N ALA A 588 12.85 9.40 -6.72
CA ALA A 588 13.84 10.19 -5.96
C ALA A 588 14.52 11.27 -6.81
N TRP A 589 14.65 11.03 -8.12
CA TRP A 589 15.10 12.02 -9.09
C TRP A 589 13.90 12.83 -9.61
N MET A 590 13.63 13.98 -8.98
CA MET A 590 12.45 14.80 -9.26
C MET A 590 12.19 15.10 -10.75
N PRO A 591 13.19 15.38 -11.62
CA PRO A 591 12.92 15.59 -13.04
C PRO A 591 12.24 14.40 -13.75
N ASN A 592 12.40 13.19 -13.22
CA ASN A 592 11.74 11.97 -13.72
C ASN A 592 10.32 11.78 -13.18
N PHE A 593 9.90 12.54 -12.16
CA PHE A 593 8.57 12.41 -11.54
C PHE A 593 8.13 13.70 -10.80
N PRO A 594 8.02 14.84 -11.50
CA PRO A 594 7.71 16.12 -10.87
C PRO A 594 6.23 16.21 -10.46
N SER A 595 5.97 16.61 -9.22
CA SER A 595 4.61 16.82 -8.70
C SER A 595 4.01 18.19 -9.04
N SER A 596 4.84 19.10 -9.58
CA SER A 596 4.43 20.47 -9.86
C SER A 596 5.23 21.08 -11.01
N MET A 597 4.66 22.05 -11.71
CA MET A 597 5.35 22.82 -12.74
C MET A 597 5.06 24.31 -12.55
N ARG A 598 6.10 25.15 -12.61
CA ARG A 598 6.06 26.57 -12.23
C ARG A 598 5.93 27.55 -13.41
N ASN A 599 6.02 27.03 -14.64
CA ASN A 599 5.80 27.75 -15.89
C ASN A 599 4.76 27.00 -16.74
N PRO A 600 4.06 27.67 -17.67
CA PRO A 600 3.08 27.03 -18.53
C PRO A 600 3.71 25.98 -19.46
N PRO A 601 2.90 25.04 -19.98
CA PRO A 601 3.31 24.16 -21.06
C PRO A 601 3.82 24.95 -22.26
N MET A 602 4.77 24.37 -22.99
CA MET A 602 5.41 25.03 -24.14
C MET A 602 4.38 25.26 -25.25
N GLN A 603 4.31 26.50 -25.75
CA GLN A 603 3.39 26.91 -26.83
C GLN A 603 4.06 27.01 -28.20
N ALA A 604 5.39 26.96 -28.24
CA ALA A 604 6.20 27.01 -29.47
C ALA A 604 7.48 26.19 -29.29
N LYS A 605 8.08 25.77 -30.41
CA LYS A 605 9.36 25.06 -30.45
C LYS A 605 10.54 26.05 -30.52
N GLY A 606 11.73 25.60 -30.13
CA GLY A 606 12.99 26.31 -30.24
C GLY A 606 13.25 27.37 -29.17
N LEU A 607 12.41 27.43 -28.13
CA LEU A 607 12.47 28.47 -27.10
C LEU A 607 12.99 27.96 -25.75
N THR A 608 13.01 26.65 -25.54
CA THR A 608 13.42 26.08 -24.25
C THR A 608 14.94 26.09 -24.11
N THR A 609 15.43 26.67 -23.01
CA THR A 609 16.83 26.60 -22.58
C THR A 609 16.95 25.85 -21.26
N TYR A 610 18.17 25.46 -20.87
CA TYR A 610 18.45 24.89 -19.56
C TYR A 610 17.92 25.76 -18.40
N GLU A 611 18.06 27.09 -18.50
CA GLU A 611 17.59 28.02 -17.47
C GLU A 611 16.06 27.99 -17.35
N THR A 612 15.35 28.03 -18.48
CA THR A 612 13.88 27.95 -18.50
C THR A 612 13.37 26.58 -18.04
N PHE A 613 14.08 25.50 -18.37
CA PHE A 613 13.79 24.15 -17.88
C PHE A 613 13.91 24.09 -16.36
N MET A 614 15.03 24.56 -15.81
CA MET A 614 15.27 24.62 -14.36
C MET A 614 14.27 25.51 -13.62
N ASP A 615 13.83 26.61 -14.24
CA ASP A 615 12.81 27.48 -13.66
C ASP A 615 11.40 26.87 -13.72
N THR A 616 11.15 25.98 -14.67
CA THR A 616 9.86 25.27 -14.80
C THR A 616 9.70 24.19 -13.74
N LEU A 617 10.76 23.44 -13.42
CA LEU A 617 10.75 22.39 -12.39
C LEU A 617 10.34 22.92 -11.00
N PRO A 618 9.79 22.09 -10.09
CA PRO A 618 9.47 22.46 -8.71
C PRO A 618 10.60 23.17 -7.94
N ASP A 619 10.22 24.07 -7.04
CA ASP A 619 11.15 24.66 -6.08
C ASP A 619 11.67 23.63 -5.05
N VAL A 620 12.71 23.99 -4.30
CA VAL A 620 13.38 23.09 -3.33
C VAL A 620 12.40 22.57 -2.27
N LYS A 621 11.56 23.44 -1.70
CA LYS A 621 10.59 23.08 -0.67
C LYS A 621 9.54 22.11 -1.21
N THR A 622 8.96 22.42 -2.37
CA THR A 622 7.97 21.56 -3.03
C THR A 622 8.56 20.17 -3.31
N THR A 623 9.76 20.12 -3.88
CA THR A 623 10.51 18.87 -4.14
C THR A 623 10.71 18.06 -2.85
N CYS A 624 11.21 18.69 -1.80
CA CYS A 624 11.56 17.99 -0.56
C CYS A 624 10.34 17.51 0.22
N ILE A 625 9.21 18.21 0.13
CA ILE A 625 7.96 17.75 0.74
C ILE A 625 7.51 16.44 0.08
N VAL A 626 7.44 16.38 -1.25
CA VAL A 626 7.03 15.15 -1.97
C VAL A 626 7.99 14.01 -1.71
N LEU A 627 9.29 14.25 -1.81
CA LEU A 627 10.29 13.21 -1.56
C LEU A 627 10.26 12.64 -0.13
N LEU A 628 9.91 13.45 0.86
CA LEU A 628 9.69 12.99 2.24
C LEU A 628 8.49 12.04 2.34
N VAL A 629 7.43 12.30 1.56
CA VAL A 629 6.25 11.41 1.48
C VAL A 629 6.64 10.08 0.86
N LEU A 630 7.17 10.11 -0.37
CA LEU A 630 7.52 8.91 -1.14
C LEU A 630 8.52 8.03 -0.37
N TRP A 631 9.50 8.66 0.29
CA TRP A 631 10.44 7.93 1.16
C TRP A 631 9.76 7.21 2.34
N THR A 632 8.71 7.81 2.91
CA THR A 632 7.97 7.21 4.03
C THR A 632 7.06 6.07 3.57
N LEU A 633 6.48 6.18 2.38
CA LEU A 633 5.56 5.19 1.80
C LEU A 633 6.28 3.97 1.20
N SER A 634 7.47 4.17 0.63
CA SER A 634 8.22 3.12 -0.09
C SER A 634 8.85 2.06 0.82
N ARG A 635 8.85 2.23 2.14
CA ARG A 635 9.46 1.27 3.07
C ARG A 635 8.40 0.63 3.95
N GLU A 636 8.21 -0.68 3.83
CA GLU A 636 7.38 -1.41 4.78
C GLU A 636 7.92 -1.23 6.23
N PRO A 637 7.06 -0.98 7.22
CA PRO A 637 7.46 -1.00 8.63
C PRO A 637 7.92 -2.38 9.09
N ASP A 638 8.86 -2.41 10.04
CA ASP A 638 9.65 -3.58 10.46
C ASP A 638 8.86 -4.72 11.15
N ASP A 639 7.55 -4.55 11.30
CA ASP A 639 6.66 -5.59 11.83
C ASP A 639 6.39 -6.65 10.76
N ARG A 640 7.39 -7.53 10.61
CA ARG A 640 7.26 -8.77 9.86
C ARG A 640 6.37 -9.72 10.67
N VAL A 641 5.40 -10.36 10.02
CA VAL A 641 4.69 -11.49 10.63
C VAL A 641 5.73 -12.57 10.94
N PRO A 642 5.99 -12.91 12.22
CA PRO A 642 7.01 -13.90 12.58
C PRO A 642 6.68 -15.26 11.97
N ARG A 643 7.73 -16.03 11.61
CA ARG A 643 7.59 -17.45 11.25
C ARG A 643 6.87 -18.17 12.41
N GLY A 644 5.71 -18.75 12.14
CA GLY A 644 5.00 -19.64 13.07
C GLY A 644 3.93 -19.01 13.98
N ALA A 645 3.61 -17.71 13.89
CA ALA A 645 2.59 -17.09 14.75
C ALA A 645 1.14 -17.10 14.20
N GLY A 646 0.87 -17.89 13.16
CA GLY A 646 -0.48 -18.11 12.64
C GLY A 646 -0.72 -19.60 12.44
N GLY A 647 -1.46 -20.22 13.34
CA GLY A 647 -1.90 -21.62 13.25
C GLY A 647 -2.97 -21.88 12.18
N GLY A 648 -3.02 -21.05 11.13
CA GLY A 648 -3.76 -21.33 9.91
C GLY A 648 -2.77 -21.85 8.87
N GLY A 649 -2.62 -23.17 8.79
CA GLY A 649 -1.84 -23.81 7.73
C GLY A 649 -2.26 -23.28 6.36
N GLY A 650 -1.27 -22.91 5.54
CA GLY A 650 -1.44 -22.43 4.16
C GLY A 650 -1.21 -20.92 3.94
N THR A 651 -1.70 -20.04 4.83
CA THR A 651 -1.81 -18.60 4.48
C THR A 651 -0.54 -17.76 4.71
N SER A 652 0.32 -18.17 5.65
CA SER A 652 1.56 -17.42 5.97
C SER A 652 2.71 -17.74 5.01
N GLU A 653 2.79 -18.96 4.50
CA GLU A 653 3.77 -19.37 3.48
C GLU A 653 3.43 -18.77 2.12
N HIS A 654 2.16 -18.77 1.72
CA HIS A 654 1.75 -18.19 0.43
C HIS A 654 1.98 -16.68 0.37
N ARG A 655 1.69 -15.93 1.45
CA ARG A 655 2.02 -14.50 1.54
C ARG A 655 3.53 -14.25 1.44
N ARG A 656 4.34 -15.14 2.01
CA ARG A 656 5.80 -15.07 1.93
C ARG A 656 6.29 -15.42 0.53
N GLU A 657 5.72 -16.42 -0.13
CA GLU A 657 6.05 -16.81 -1.49
C GLU A 657 5.68 -15.71 -2.51
N LEU A 658 4.53 -15.05 -2.35
CA LEU A 658 4.13 -13.88 -3.13
C LEU A 658 5.06 -12.68 -2.89
N ARG A 659 5.53 -12.48 -1.65
CA ARG A 659 6.51 -11.45 -1.30
C ARG A 659 7.91 -11.75 -1.81
N GLU A 660 8.34 -13.00 -1.72
CA GLU A 660 9.63 -13.46 -2.23
C GLU A 660 9.65 -13.40 -3.76
N ARG A 661 8.56 -13.73 -4.46
CA ARG A 661 8.42 -13.56 -5.91
C ARG A 661 8.33 -12.09 -6.34
N GLY A 662 7.60 -11.24 -5.61
CA GLY A 662 7.58 -9.79 -5.86
C GLY A 662 8.94 -9.11 -5.59
N CYS A 663 9.64 -9.52 -4.53
CA CYS A 663 11.03 -9.12 -4.29
C CYS A 663 11.98 -9.69 -5.36
N GLN A 664 11.76 -10.90 -5.86
CA GLN A 664 12.54 -11.48 -6.96
C GLN A 664 12.40 -10.66 -8.25
N GLY A 665 11.22 -10.10 -8.56
CA GLY A 665 11.06 -9.16 -9.67
C GLY A 665 11.94 -7.92 -9.51
N GLN A 666 12.02 -7.35 -8.30
CA GLN A 666 12.89 -6.21 -8.00
C GLN A 666 14.38 -6.57 -7.91
N GLU A 667 14.71 -7.77 -7.44
CA GLU A 667 16.09 -8.28 -7.42
C GLU A 667 16.57 -8.65 -8.82
N ALA A 668 15.70 -9.19 -9.67
CA ALA A 668 15.93 -9.41 -11.10
C ALA A 668 16.13 -8.08 -11.83
N GLU A 669 15.32 -7.08 -11.51
CA GLU A 669 15.49 -5.72 -12.04
C GLU A 669 16.83 -5.12 -11.59
N ARG A 670 17.15 -5.22 -10.30
CA ARG A 670 18.44 -4.78 -9.75
C ARG A 670 19.61 -5.50 -10.41
N ALA A 671 19.53 -6.82 -10.60
CA ALA A 671 20.55 -7.62 -11.27
C ALA A 671 20.72 -7.23 -12.75
N ARG A 672 19.64 -6.86 -13.44
CA ARG A 672 19.66 -6.41 -14.83
C ARG A 672 20.20 -5.00 -14.99
N LEU A 673 19.80 -4.05 -14.14
CA LEU A 673 20.38 -2.70 -14.14
C LEU A 673 21.88 -2.75 -13.80
N LEU A 674 22.30 -3.67 -12.93
CA LEU A 674 23.72 -3.96 -12.70
C LEU A 674 24.42 -4.52 -13.95
N LYS A 675 23.74 -5.37 -14.74
CA LYS A 675 24.25 -5.91 -16.01
C LYS A 675 24.33 -4.84 -17.11
N ALA A 676 23.34 -3.95 -17.21
CA ALA A 676 23.31 -2.84 -18.15
C ALA A 676 24.40 -1.79 -17.85
N ARG A 677 24.72 -1.59 -16.56
CA ARG A 677 25.82 -0.71 -16.13
C ARG A 677 27.22 -1.26 -16.44
N GLY A 678 27.35 -2.57 -16.70
CA GLY A 678 28.61 -3.27 -16.90
C GLY A 678 28.88 -3.67 -18.35
N GLY A 679 28.71 -2.76 -19.31
CA GLY A 679 28.98 -3.00 -20.73
C GLY A 679 30.35 -3.68 -20.98
N GLU A 680 30.27 -4.89 -21.52
CA GLU A 680 31.29 -5.79 -22.08
C GLU A 680 32.37 -6.45 -21.17
N ALA A 681 32.49 -7.79 -21.37
CA ALA A 681 33.54 -8.75 -20.95
C ALA A 681 33.49 -9.47 -19.57
N GLY A 682 32.53 -10.41 -19.40
CA GLY A 682 32.65 -11.74 -18.71
C GLY A 682 32.97 -11.85 -17.19
N PRO A 683 32.84 -13.04 -16.54
CA PRO A 683 32.26 -14.33 -16.96
C PRO A 683 30.94 -14.70 -16.23
N ALA A 684 30.37 -15.86 -16.59
CA ALA A 684 29.11 -16.45 -16.11
C ALA A 684 28.95 -16.54 -14.58
N PRO A 685 27.70 -16.58 -14.06
CA PRO A 685 27.42 -16.61 -12.62
C PRO A 685 27.74 -17.99 -12.03
N SER A 686 29.00 -18.21 -11.67
CA SER A 686 29.41 -19.37 -10.87
C SER A 686 30.47 -19.07 -9.81
N GLN A 687 30.70 -17.80 -9.46
CA GLN A 687 31.63 -17.42 -8.40
C GLN A 687 31.19 -16.16 -7.65
N LEU A 688 30.25 -16.30 -6.72
CA LEU A 688 30.07 -15.38 -5.57
C LEU A 688 29.89 -16.26 -4.31
N PRO A 689 30.54 -15.91 -3.19
CA PRO A 689 30.68 -16.80 -2.03
C PRO A 689 29.36 -16.99 -1.27
N ASP A 690 29.15 -18.22 -0.83
CA ASP A 690 27.97 -18.73 -0.12
C ASP A 690 27.59 -17.91 1.11
N SER A 691 26.37 -17.36 1.11
CA SER A 691 25.61 -17.17 2.35
C SER A 691 24.09 -17.14 2.13
N VAL A 692 23.52 -18.06 1.35
CA VAL A 692 22.16 -18.60 1.53
C VAL A 692 22.14 -20.00 0.89
N PRO A 693 21.82 -21.08 1.62
CA PRO A 693 21.78 -22.42 1.03
C PRO A 693 20.60 -22.54 0.06
N ALA A 694 20.92 -22.87 -1.19
CA ALA A 694 19.96 -23.28 -2.21
C ALA A 694 19.38 -24.66 -1.84
N ALA A 695 18.06 -24.79 -1.82
CA ALA A 695 17.40 -26.10 -1.82
C ALA A 695 17.08 -26.47 -3.28
N ALA A 696 17.76 -27.51 -3.77
CA ALA A 696 17.35 -28.23 -4.98
C ALA A 696 15.94 -28.85 -4.78
N PRO A 697 15.14 -29.02 -5.84
CA PRO A 697 13.82 -29.63 -5.73
C PRO A 697 13.97 -31.12 -5.41
N GLY A 698 13.79 -31.49 -4.14
CA GLY A 698 13.58 -32.87 -3.73
C GLY A 698 12.21 -33.38 -4.22
N PRO A 699 12.06 -34.67 -4.57
CA PRO A 699 10.78 -35.20 -5.03
C PRO A 699 9.73 -35.15 -3.92
N LEU A 700 8.51 -34.75 -4.30
CA LEU A 700 7.29 -34.78 -3.47
C LEU A 700 7.14 -36.11 -2.69
N PRO A 701 6.80 -36.09 -1.39
CA PRO A 701 6.40 -37.31 -0.70
C PRO A 701 5.01 -37.73 -1.17
N ARG A 702 4.95 -38.78 -1.98
CA ARG A 702 3.74 -39.60 -2.14
C ARG A 702 3.55 -40.39 -0.86
N HIS A 703 2.44 -40.21 -0.15
CA HIS A 703 1.93 -41.21 0.79
C HIS A 703 1.06 -42.21 0.03
N PRO A 704 1.40 -43.52 0.02
CA PRO A 704 0.48 -44.57 -0.36
C PRO A 704 -0.15 -45.21 0.87
N LEU A 705 -1.42 -45.57 0.72
CA LEU A 705 -2.16 -46.44 1.63
C LEU A 705 -1.55 -47.85 1.62
N ARG A 706 -1.45 -48.43 2.84
CA ARG A 706 -1.35 -49.86 3.23
C ARG A 706 -1.08 -50.93 2.15
N GLY A 707 -0.07 -51.74 2.42
CA GLY A 707 0.11 -53.12 1.92
C GLY A 707 1.37 -53.72 2.57
N GLY A 708 1.29 -54.93 3.13
CA GLY A 708 2.28 -55.47 4.07
C GLY A 708 3.37 -56.36 3.47
N GLY A 709 4.28 -56.79 4.33
CA GLY A 709 5.01 -58.05 4.18
C GLY A 709 6.53 -57.98 3.96
N ALA A 710 7.25 -58.57 4.92
CA ALA A 710 8.53 -59.30 4.81
C ALA A 710 9.88 -58.53 4.77
N ALA A 711 10.59 -58.67 5.89
CA ALA A 711 12.00 -59.07 6.11
C ALA A 711 13.07 -58.82 5.01
N GLU A 712 14.18 -58.16 5.36
CA GLU A 712 15.49 -58.80 5.64
C GLU A 712 16.58 -57.77 6.02
N GLU A 713 17.66 -58.29 6.61
CA GLU A 713 18.77 -57.64 7.33
C GLU A 713 19.80 -56.92 6.42
N HIS A 714 20.49 -55.89 6.92
CA HIS A 714 21.91 -55.96 7.35
C HIS A 714 22.63 -54.58 7.45
N ARG A 715 23.28 -54.42 8.63
CA ARG A 715 24.65 -53.93 8.92
C ARG A 715 24.99 -52.43 9.01
N ASP A 716 25.82 -52.21 10.02
CA ASP A 716 26.24 -51.00 10.73
C ASP A 716 27.64 -50.46 10.30
N LEU A 717 27.85 -49.16 10.60
CA LEU A 717 29.11 -48.40 10.90
C LEU A 717 30.03 -47.93 9.74
N PRO A 718 30.92 -46.91 9.95
CA PRO A 718 30.84 -45.64 10.72
C PRO A 718 31.40 -44.40 9.94
N PRO A 719 31.42 -43.15 10.50
CA PRO A 719 31.92 -41.95 9.81
C PRO A 719 33.36 -41.54 10.19
N ALA A 720 34.05 -40.82 9.29
CA ALA A 720 35.34 -40.15 9.51
C ALA A 720 35.53 -38.98 8.50
N PRO A 721 36.53 -38.07 8.64
CA PRO A 721 36.56 -36.93 9.55
C PRO A 721 36.76 -35.56 8.83
N VAL A 722 36.56 -34.47 9.59
CA VAL A 722 36.77 -33.05 9.19
C VAL A 722 38.20 -32.59 9.56
N PRO A 723 38.89 -31.77 8.75
CA PRO A 723 40.17 -31.17 9.14
C PRO A 723 40.04 -29.73 9.70
N ASP A 724 40.83 -29.48 10.75
CA ASP A 724 41.10 -28.20 11.42
C ASP A 724 41.93 -27.22 10.57
N LEU A 725 41.74 -25.91 10.77
CA LEU A 725 42.73 -24.87 10.50
C LEU A 725 42.67 -23.77 11.58
N ALA A 726 43.86 -23.43 12.07
CA ALA A 726 44.17 -22.70 13.30
C ALA A 726 44.10 -21.14 13.20
N PRO A 727 44.16 -20.41 14.34
CA PRO A 727 43.91 -18.97 14.42
C PRO A 727 45.19 -18.10 14.50
N HIS A 728 45.08 -16.82 14.13
CA HIS A 728 46.12 -15.79 14.30
C HIS A 728 45.52 -14.44 14.77
N PRO A 729 46.34 -13.53 15.35
CA PRO A 729 46.14 -12.95 16.69
C PRO A 729 45.64 -11.47 16.72
N PRO A 730 45.40 -10.88 17.92
CA PRO A 730 44.82 -9.54 18.06
C PRO A 730 45.88 -8.43 18.27
N ALA A 731 45.56 -7.20 17.84
CA ALA A 731 46.28 -5.97 18.20
C ALA A 731 45.25 -4.84 18.44
N GLN A 732 45.09 -4.40 19.69
CA GLN A 732 45.65 -3.18 20.31
C GLN A 732 44.72 -1.95 20.26
N GLN A 733 44.24 -1.57 21.46
CA GLN A 733 43.64 -0.28 21.82
C GLN A 733 44.73 0.69 22.34
N VAL A 734 44.32 1.98 22.51
CA VAL A 734 44.88 3.07 23.39
C VAL A 734 45.25 4.33 22.55
N PRO A 735 45.04 5.61 22.99
CA PRO A 735 43.95 6.29 23.73
C PRO A 735 43.59 7.69 23.11
N PRO A 736 42.72 8.54 23.73
CA PRO A 736 42.39 9.90 23.25
C PRO A 736 43.06 11.03 24.06
N HIS A 737 43.22 12.25 23.49
CA HIS A 737 43.39 13.56 24.19
C HIS A 737 43.61 14.71 23.15
N PRO A 738 43.52 16.02 23.49
CA PRO A 738 42.42 16.75 24.12
C PRO A 738 42.08 18.12 23.44
N LEU A 739 41.04 18.76 23.98
CA LEU A 739 40.58 20.14 23.80
C LEU A 739 41.69 21.22 23.84
N LEU A 740 41.58 22.24 22.98
CA LEU A 740 42.13 23.59 23.20
C LEU A 740 41.21 24.65 22.57
N LEU A 741 40.57 25.45 23.43
CA LEU A 741 40.11 26.81 23.13
C LEU A 741 41.29 27.78 23.28
N PRO A 742 41.26 28.93 22.61
CA PRO A 742 41.08 30.18 23.38
C PRO A 742 40.15 31.20 22.70
N GLY A 743 39.40 31.95 23.51
CA GLY A 743 38.77 33.22 23.11
C GLY A 743 39.75 34.41 23.24
N PRO A 744 39.26 35.62 23.56
CA PRO A 744 38.41 36.50 22.75
C PRO A 744 39.12 37.85 22.50
N ARG A 745 38.66 38.66 21.52
CA ARG A 745 38.93 40.11 21.48
C ARG A 745 37.76 40.89 20.88
N ALA A 746 37.60 42.09 21.42
CA ALA A 746 36.41 42.91 21.47
C ALA A 746 36.49 44.15 20.55
N ASP A 747 35.34 44.83 20.48
CA ASP A 747 35.10 46.27 20.31
C ASP A 747 35.45 46.97 18.97
N ARG A 748 34.40 47.48 18.30
CA ARG A 748 33.94 48.89 18.40
C ARG A 748 32.77 49.19 17.45
N GLU A 749 31.64 49.65 18.04
CA GLU A 749 31.04 51.00 17.88
C GLU A 749 31.05 51.69 16.49
N GLN A 750 30.03 52.38 15.97
CA GLN A 750 28.87 53.08 16.58
C GLN A 750 27.91 53.64 15.49
N HIS A 751 26.61 53.78 15.85
CA HIS A 751 25.65 54.88 15.56
C HIS A 751 25.12 55.18 14.12
N LEU A 752 23.90 55.69 13.85
CA LEU A 752 22.86 56.44 14.59
C LEU A 752 21.49 56.32 13.79
N HIS A 753 20.35 55.98 14.41
CA HIS A 753 19.10 56.79 14.64
C HIS A 753 18.32 57.34 13.40
N LEU A 754 16.99 57.52 13.32
CA LEU A 754 15.83 57.59 14.24
C LEU A 754 14.50 57.64 13.41
N GLY A 755 13.35 57.25 13.99
CA GLY A 755 12.08 58.00 13.77
C GLY A 755 10.81 57.31 13.22
N ARG A 756 10.03 56.70 14.15
CA ARG A 756 8.54 56.52 14.32
C ARG A 756 7.54 57.44 13.55
N PRO A 757 6.17 57.31 13.65
CA PRO A 757 5.25 56.20 14.01
C PRO A 757 3.92 56.10 13.15
N LEU A 758 3.09 55.07 13.44
CA LEU A 758 1.65 54.78 13.08
C LEU A 758 0.64 55.93 13.40
N PRO A 759 -0.70 55.91 13.11
CA PRO A 759 -1.70 54.84 12.80
C PRO A 759 -2.83 55.29 11.79
N PRO A 760 -4.16 54.95 11.91
CA PRO A 760 -4.91 53.67 11.97
C PRO A 760 -5.91 53.46 10.78
N ARG A 761 -6.50 52.25 10.70
CA ARG A 761 -7.71 51.94 9.88
C ARG A 761 -9.01 52.47 10.51
N PRO A 762 -10.08 52.67 9.71
CA PRO A 762 -11.45 52.53 10.16
C PRO A 762 -12.22 51.38 9.47
N ALA A 763 -12.82 50.53 10.33
CA ALA A 763 -14.25 50.22 10.45
C ALA A 763 -15.16 49.93 9.23
N CYS A 764 -15.72 48.70 9.27
CA CYS A 764 -17.16 48.39 9.39
C CYS A 764 -18.13 48.29 8.18
N PHE A 765 -18.65 47.05 8.02
CA PHE A 765 -20.07 46.62 7.82
C PHE A 765 -20.79 46.95 6.48
N PRO A 766 -21.95 46.32 6.11
CA PRO A 766 -22.28 44.86 6.13
C PRO A 766 -23.35 44.39 5.09
N ILE A 767 -23.85 43.15 5.29
CA ILE A 767 -25.28 42.73 5.23
C ILE A 767 -25.84 41.99 3.97
N LYS A 768 -26.54 40.88 4.30
CA LYS A 768 -27.71 40.19 3.70
C LYS A 768 -27.54 39.14 2.58
N SER A 769 -27.60 37.89 3.03
CA SER A 769 -28.66 36.90 2.75
C SER A 769 -29.48 37.01 1.46
N LEU A 770 -29.61 35.91 0.71
CA LEU A 770 -30.83 35.08 0.67
C LEU A 770 -30.71 33.97 -0.40
N ARG A 771 -31.20 32.79 0.00
CA ARG A 771 -31.48 31.55 -0.75
C ARG A 771 -30.31 30.63 -1.04
#